data_AF-A0A8S0WX81-F1
#
_entry.id   AF-A0A8S0WX81-F1
#
_cell.length_a   1.000
_cell.length_b   1.000
_cell.length_c   1.000
_cell.angle_alpha   90.00
_cell.angle_beta   90.00
_cell.angle_gamma   90.00
#
_symmetry.space_group_name_H-M   'P 1'
#
loop_
_entity.id
_entity.type
_entity.pdbx_description
1 polymer ?
#
loop_
_entity_poly.entity_id
_entity_poly.type
_entity_poly.pdbx_seq_one_letter_code
_entity_poly.pdbx_strand_id
1 'polypeptide(L)'
;MRGPASPSGKISFLKTLVVVALAQSAVAAVVDPAVLDACPGYSATNVTTSRNGLTAQLVLRGPACNVFGNDTERLSLSVVYETRNRIHLKITDASQARYEVPESVFPRPQAQSVPSRSSNIQFNYTASPFSFSIYRTSTREVLFSTSSHPIIFEPQYLRVKTRLPANANVYGLGEHTNPFHLPTDNTTLTLWSRDAYGIPTSTNLYGNHPVYFEHRTTGTHGVLLLNSNGMDVKLSSGEPGGPALEYNVIGGVLDFYFFAGSENDPTQVARQYAEVAGLPAEVPYWGFGFHQCRFGYKDFVDVASVVSRYAAAGIPLETMWTDIDYMDRRRIFTLDPDYFPLPRMREIVQYLHNHDQKYIVMTDPAVPYLPDEGYTPYDHGKELDIWLKAANGSESLGVVWPGVTVFPDWFHPNIQQYWTDEFLSFYSPETGIDIDGVWIDMNEPANFCNLPCDNPFEQAIEQNMPPPRTTLPPDPNAPIFVNATSSSSSELKKREDLLNPPYAINNAAGPISSKTAFTDIIHANGLSEYNTHNLYGTMMSVATRDAMLARRPGKRTLVITRSTFAGAGAHVGKWLGDNLSLWDHYRFSIAGMLAFASIYQVPMVGSDICGFGGDTTENICARWASLGAFYPFMRNHNQDNAISQEFYLWPSVEQAAKNAIDIRYRLLDYIYTAFHQAHIDGTPILHPVWFKYPKDANTFAIEHQFFYGDSILVSPVTDEGATSVSIYLPRDIFYDFTTLAPIQGTGSSVTLTDVDFTKIPVHIKGGAVLPLRVSSAMTTKLLRQTDFEFVIAPDARGTASGSLYIDDGENLVQRGTTEVGMTFRGGRLTVSVRFGYATGVKVARVRFLGVARSPRRVLVDGRAVERSAVVYDQGTKVLDVTIGVPFKKGFSVELQN
;
A
#
# COMPACT_ATOMS: atom_id res chain seq x y z
N MET A 1 6.34 -65.53 -28.87
CA MET A 1 6.48 -66.99 -28.68
C MET A 1 7.09 -67.25 -27.31
N ARG A 2 6.57 -68.23 -26.55
CA ARG A 2 7.20 -68.92 -25.40
C ARG A 2 7.67 -68.08 -24.18
N GLY A 3 6.99 -68.27 -23.03
CA GLY A 3 7.68 -68.44 -21.74
C GLY A 3 8.20 -69.89 -21.60
N PRO A 4 8.58 -70.43 -20.41
CA PRO A 4 8.32 -69.98 -19.02
C PRO A 4 9.64 -69.50 -18.35
N ALA A 5 9.99 -69.60 -17.05
CA ALA A 5 9.45 -70.33 -15.89
C ALA A 5 9.90 -69.74 -14.52
N SER A 6 9.41 -70.35 -13.42
CA SER A 6 9.89 -70.21 -12.03
C SER A 6 10.69 -71.46 -11.61
N PRO A 7 11.55 -71.38 -10.58
CA PRO A 7 11.21 -72.11 -9.35
C PRO A 7 11.55 -71.40 -8.02
N SER A 8 10.97 -71.93 -6.94
CA SER A 8 11.04 -71.47 -5.55
C SER A 8 12.31 -71.85 -4.78
N GLY A 9 12.72 -71.02 -3.79
CA GLY A 9 13.70 -71.35 -2.75
C GLY A 9 13.36 -70.67 -1.41
N LYS A 10 13.62 -71.34 -0.27
CA LYS A 10 13.11 -70.94 1.06
C LYS A 10 14.12 -70.20 1.95
N ILE A 11 13.60 -69.19 2.66
CA ILE A 11 13.85 -68.84 4.09
C ILE A 11 15.32 -68.66 4.55
N SER A 12 15.63 -67.44 4.97
CA SER A 12 16.53 -67.18 6.11
C SER A 12 15.95 -66.05 6.96
N PHE A 13 15.79 -66.28 8.27
CA PHE A 13 15.35 -65.26 9.23
C PHE A 13 16.59 -64.50 9.75
N LEU A 14 16.69 -63.20 9.47
CA LEU A 14 17.50 -62.29 10.28
C LEU A 14 16.58 -61.32 11.02
N LYS A 15 16.72 -61.29 12.35
CA LYS A 15 16.10 -60.27 13.20
C LYS A 15 16.93 -58.98 13.10
N THR A 16 16.38 -57.94 12.50
CA THR A 16 16.87 -56.57 12.69
C THR A 16 15.84 -55.83 13.54
N LEU A 17 16.26 -55.36 14.71
CA LEU A 17 15.45 -54.46 15.53
C LEU A 17 15.32 -53.14 14.78
N VAL A 18 14.13 -52.83 14.28
CA VAL A 18 13.82 -51.47 13.83
C VAL A 18 13.47 -50.66 15.07
N VAL A 19 14.40 -49.83 15.53
CA VAL A 19 14.09 -48.76 16.46
C VAL A 19 13.29 -47.72 15.67
N VAL A 20 11.98 -47.69 15.89
CA VAL A 20 11.11 -46.66 15.33
C VAL A 20 11.37 -45.37 16.12
N ALA A 21 12.26 -44.53 15.60
CA ALA A 21 12.31 -43.14 16.00
C ALA A 21 11.02 -42.47 15.49
N LEU A 22 10.05 -42.28 16.38
CA LEU A 22 8.87 -41.46 16.13
C LEU A 22 9.31 -39.99 16.06
N ALA A 23 9.80 -39.58 14.89
CA ALA A 23 9.75 -38.18 14.50
C ALA A 23 8.27 -37.83 14.32
N GLN A 24 7.66 -37.24 15.36
CA GLN A 24 6.37 -36.57 15.22
C GLN A 24 6.61 -35.30 14.40
N SER A 25 6.60 -35.42 13.08
CA SER A 25 6.23 -34.28 12.24
C SER A 25 4.81 -33.90 12.63
N ALA A 26 4.66 -32.74 13.28
CA ALA A 26 3.37 -32.13 13.53
C ALA A 26 2.78 -31.69 12.17
N VAL A 27 2.10 -32.62 11.49
CA VAL A 27 1.36 -32.33 10.27
C VAL A 27 0.19 -31.45 10.69
N ALA A 28 0.18 -30.21 10.19
CA ALA A 28 -0.92 -29.29 10.41
C ALA A 28 -2.25 -29.95 10.01
N ALA A 29 -3.22 -29.93 10.91
CA ALA A 29 -4.48 -30.62 10.70
C ALA A 29 -5.37 -29.84 9.72
N VAL A 30 -5.46 -30.32 8.47
CA VAL A 30 -6.53 -29.89 7.56
C VAL A 30 -7.84 -30.48 8.08
N VAL A 31 -8.63 -29.65 8.77
CA VAL A 31 -9.93 -30.04 9.32
C VAL A 31 -11.02 -29.78 8.29
N ASP A 32 -11.89 -30.77 8.08
CA ASP A 32 -13.07 -30.65 7.23
C ASP A 32 -13.95 -29.48 7.71
N PRO A 33 -14.33 -28.51 6.84
CA PRO A 33 -15.21 -27.41 7.22
C PRO A 33 -16.52 -27.86 7.88
N ALA A 34 -17.04 -29.06 7.55
CA ALA A 34 -18.22 -29.62 8.20
C ALA A 34 -18.01 -29.93 9.70
N VAL A 35 -16.78 -30.21 10.13
CA VAL A 35 -16.44 -30.36 11.56
C VAL A 35 -16.47 -29.00 12.26
N LEU A 36 -15.88 -27.97 11.63
CA LEU A 36 -15.88 -26.60 12.16
C LEU A 36 -17.30 -26.01 12.24
N ASP A 37 -18.14 -26.27 11.23
CA ASP A 37 -19.53 -25.82 11.19
C ASP A 37 -20.47 -26.64 12.11
N ALA A 38 -20.06 -27.84 12.53
CA ALA A 38 -20.76 -28.64 13.53
C ALA A 38 -20.46 -28.23 14.98
N CYS A 39 -19.47 -27.36 15.23
CA CYS A 39 -19.15 -26.89 16.57
C CYS A 39 -20.36 -26.22 17.25
N PRO A 40 -20.55 -26.39 18.56
CA PRO A 40 -21.79 -25.99 19.22
C PRO A 40 -21.89 -24.47 19.47
N GLY A 41 -20.78 -23.74 19.33
CA GLY A 41 -20.69 -22.30 19.57
C GLY A 41 -21.05 -21.91 21.00
N TYR A 42 -21.51 -20.67 21.18
CA TYR A 42 -21.72 -20.05 22.49
C TYR A 42 -23.20 -19.74 22.76
N SER A 43 -23.55 -19.34 23.98
CA SER A 43 -24.83 -18.69 24.32
C SER A 43 -24.57 -17.35 24.98
N ALA A 44 -25.26 -16.29 24.54
CA ALA A 44 -25.25 -15.01 25.22
C ALA A 44 -26.08 -15.07 26.51
N THR A 45 -25.45 -14.70 27.61
CA THR A 45 -26.00 -14.62 28.98
C THR A 45 -25.63 -13.27 29.59
N ASN A 46 -26.29 -12.87 30.67
CA ASN A 46 -26.04 -11.60 31.36
C ASN A 46 -26.07 -10.37 30.42
N VAL A 47 -26.94 -10.41 29.40
CA VAL A 47 -27.01 -9.38 28.37
C VAL A 47 -27.51 -8.06 28.97
N THR A 48 -26.70 -7.02 28.87
CA THR A 48 -26.99 -5.67 29.33
C THR A 48 -27.03 -4.74 28.13
N THR A 49 -28.21 -4.23 27.77
CA THR A 49 -28.38 -3.25 26.70
C THR A 49 -28.38 -1.83 27.25
N SER A 50 -27.56 -0.95 26.67
CA SER A 50 -27.54 0.47 26.96
C SER A 50 -28.15 1.29 25.82
N ARG A 51 -28.19 2.62 25.96
CA ARG A 51 -28.64 3.52 24.89
C ARG A 51 -27.71 3.51 23.66
N ASN A 52 -26.43 3.22 23.88
CA ASN A 52 -25.32 3.35 22.93
C ASN A 52 -24.62 2.01 22.62
N GLY A 53 -25.16 0.87 23.08
CA GLY A 53 -24.45 -0.40 22.98
C GLY A 53 -25.10 -1.57 23.71
N LEU A 54 -24.35 -2.66 23.80
CA LEU A 54 -24.72 -3.90 24.45
C LEU A 54 -23.45 -4.59 24.98
N THR A 55 -23.52 -5.17 26.18
CA THR A 55 -22.53 -6.13 26.67
C THR A 55 -23.18 -7.45 27.01
N ALA A 56 -22.45 -8.56 26.91
CA ALA A 56 -22.91 -9.89 27.28
C ALA A 56 -21.75 -10.81 27.65
N GLN A 57 -22.03 -11.89 28.36
CA GLN A 57 -21.12 -13.03 28.51
C GLN A 57 -21.54 -14.12 27.52
N LEU A 58 -20.61 -14.57 26.67
CA LEU A 58 -20.84 -15.71 25.79
C LEU A 58 -20.29 -16.96 26.48
N VAL A 59 -21.15 -17.92 26.78
CA VAL A 59 -20.78 -19.18 27.47
C VAL A 59 -20.86 -20.34 26.49
N LEU A 60 -19.79 -21.14 26.41
CA LEU A 60 -19.69 -22.28 25.50
C LEU A 60 -20.87 -23.25 25.66
N ARG A 61 -21.42 -23.76 24.56
CA ARG A 61 -22.58 -24.67 24.55
C ARG A 61 -22.12 -26.13 24.53
N GLY A 62 -22.61 -26.93 25.47
CA GLY A 62 -22.39 -28.39 25.42
C GLY A 62 -20.90 -28.77 25.55
N PRO A 63 -20.49 -29.93 24.99
CA PRO A 63 -19.09 -30.32 24.93
C PRO A 63 -18.29 -29.38 24.03
N ALA A 64 -17.11 -28.96 24.49
CA ALA A 64 -16.19 -28.17 23.67
C ALA A 64 -15.80 -28.90 22.37
N CYS A 65 -15.53 -28.13 21.32
CA CYS A 65 -15.10 -28.64 20.03
C CYS A 65 -13.61 -29.03 20.06
N ASN A 66 -12.80 -28.18 20.72
CA ASN A 66 -11.37 -28.36 20.95
C ASN A 66 -10.59 -28.78 19.69
N VAL A 67 -10.75 -28.03 18.60
CA VAL A 67 -10.27 -28.43 17.27
C VAL A 67 -8.76 -28.25 17.15
N PHE A 68 -8.24 -27.11 17.62
CA PHE A 68 -6.84 -26.71 17.54
C PHE A 68 -6.26 -26.36 18.92
N GLY A 69 -7.08 -25.99 19.90
CA GLY A 69 -6.76 -25.83 21.32
C GLY A 69 -7.95 -26.18 22.20
N ASN A 70 -7.94 -25.79 23.48
CA ASN A 70 -9.15 -25.88 24.30
C ASN A 70 -10.06 -24.67 24.03
N ASP A 71 -11.36 -24.85 23.76
CA ASP A 71 -12.31 -23.73 23.66
C ASP A 71 -12.32 -22.91 24.96
N THR A 72 -12.29 -21.58 24.83
CA THR A 72 -12.42 -20.66 25.97
C THR A 72 -13.86 -20.67 26.47
N GLU A 73 -14.13 -21.35 27.60
CA GLU A 73 -15.50 -21.55 28.13
C GLU A 73 -16.37 -20.27 28.26
N ARG A 74 -15.75 -19.11 28.48
CA ARG A 74 -16.43 -17.84 28.74
C ARG A 74 -15.74 -16.66 28.03
N LEU A 75 -16.48 -15.99 27.16
CA LEU A 75 -16.06 -14.78 26.45
C LEU A 75 -16.87 -13.56 26.92
N SER A 76 -16.29 -12.38 26.78
CA SER A 76 -16.97 -11.10 26.94
C SER A 76 -17.28 -10.51 25.57
N LEU A 77 -18.55 -10.18 25.33
CA LEU A 77 -19.00 -9.40 24.17
C LEU A 77 -19.18 -7.93 24.60
N SER A 78 -18.61 -7.02 23.82
CA SER A 78 -18.90 -5.59 23.85
C SER A 78 -19.35 -5.12 22.46
N VAL A 79 -20.40 -4.31 22.40
CA VAL A 79 -20.88 -3.66 21.17
C VAL A 79 -21.13 -2.19 21.48
N VAL A 80 -20.43 -1.30 20.79
CA VAL A 80 -20.50 0.15 20.98
C VAL A 80 -20.87 0.81 19.66
N TYR A 81 -21.95 1.60 19.67
CA TYR A 81 -22.31 2.49 18.58
C TYR A 81 -21.46 3.76 18.70
N GLU A 82 -20.22 3.69 18.21
CA GLU A 82 -19.25 4.79 18.35
C GLU A 82 -19.72 6.07 17.67
N THR A 83 -20.20 5.95 16.43
CA THR A 83 -20.74 7.06 15.63
C THR A 83 -22.03 6.62 14.96
N ARG A 84 -22.72 7.52 14.25
CA ARG A 84 -23.91 7.12 13.46
C ARG A 84 -23.59 6.16 12.31
N ASN A 85 -22.33 6.04 11.94
CA ASN A 85 -21.88 5.24 10.80
C ASN A 85 -20.97 4.07 11.22
N ARG A 86 -20.61 3.95 12.50
CA ARG A 86 -19.63 2.96 12.97
C ARG A 86 -20.10 2.23 14.21
N ILE A 87 -20.06 0.90 14.14
CA ILE A 87 -20.20 0.00 15.28
C ILE A 87 -18.84 -0.63 15.54
N HIS A 88 -18.37 -0.53 16.77
CA HIS A 88 -17.23 -1.28 17.29
C HIS A 88 -17.78 -2.50 18.05
N LEU A 89 -17.33 -3.70 17.69
CA LEU A 89 -17.75 -4.96 18.29
C LEU A 89 -16.52 -5.74 18.69
N LYS A 90 -16.45 -6.18 19.94
CA LYS A 90 -15.31 -6.88 20.50
C LYS A 90 -15.74 -8.16 21.20
N ILE A 91 -15.06 -9.27 20.90
CA ILE A 91 -15.19 -10.53 21.65
C ILE A 91 -13.80 -10.90 22.19
N THR A 92 -13.69 -10.98 23.52
CA THR A 92 -12.45 -11.32 24.25
C THR A 92 -12.69 -12.52 25.17
N ASP A 93 -11.62 -13.14 25.66
CA ASP A 93 -11.70 -14.01 26.85
C ASP A 93 -12.23 -13.19 28.04
N ALA A 94 -13.09 -13.79 28.88
CA ALA A 94 -13.68 -13.14 30.07
C ALA A 94 -12.89 -13.40 31.36
N SER A 95 -11.92 -14.32 31.34
CA SER A 95 -11.15 -14.79 32.49
C SER A 95 -9.75 -14.18 32.56
N GLN A 96 -9.17 -13.81 31.41
CA GLN A 96 -7.81 -13.29 31.25
C GLN A 96 -7.76 -12.29 30.09
N ALA A 97 -6.85 -11.32 30.18
CA ALA A 97 -6.53 -10.48 29.03
C ALA A 97 -5.79 -11.32 27.98
N ARG A 98 -6.15 -11.15 26.71
CA ARG A 98 -5.42 -11.72 25.56
C ARG A 98 -4.71 -10.60 24.81
N TYR A 99 -3.84 -10.98 23.87
CA TYR A 99 -3.21 -10.01 22.98
C TYR A 99 -4.26 -9.21 22.19
N GLU A 100 -4.00 -7.91 22.06
CA GLU A 100 -4.73 -6.99 21.21
C GLU A 100 -3.72 -6.06 20.54
N VAL A 101 -4.02 -5.55 19.35
CA VAL A 101 -3.16 -4.57 18.66
C VAL A 101 -2.95 -3.36 19.59
N PRO A 102 -1.71 -3.02 19.98
CA PRO A 102 -1.45 -1.98 20.99
C PRO A 102 -1.89 -0.58 20.52
N GLU A 103 -2.48 0.20 21.42
CA GLU A 103 -2.81 1.63 21.19
C GLU A 103 -1.61 2.47 20.76
N SER A 104 -0.39 2.07 21.13
CA SER A 104 0.86 2.74 20.74
C SER A 104 1.26 2.52 19.28
N VAL A 105 0.68 1.51 18.62
CA VAL A 105 0.92 1.20 17.20
C VAL A 105 -0.33 1.53 16.36
N PHE A 106 -1.52 1.26 16.90
CA PHE A 106 -2.80 1.59 16.29
C PHE A 106 -3.69 2.32 17.30
N PRO A 107 -3.64 3.67 17.36
CA PRO A 107 -4.49 4.45 18.25
C PRO A 107 -5.97 4.32 17.88
N ARG A 108 -6.82 3.84 18.79
CA ARG A 108 -8.26 3.69 18.54
C ARG A 108 -8.97 5.04 18.66
N PRO A 109 -9.95 5.34 17.78
CA PRO A 109 -10.68 6.61 17.82
C PRO A 109 -11.57 6.71 19.07
N GLN A 110 -11.78 7.93 19.56
CA GLN A 110 -12.67 8.15 20.69
C GLN A 110 -14.14 7.93 20.31
N ALA A 111 -14.79 6.95 20.92
CA ALA A 111 -16.21 6.67 20.72
C ALA A 111 -17.11 7.85 21.15
N GLN A 112 -17.88 8.42 20.21
CA GLN A 112 -18.88 9.45 20.50
C GLN A 112 -20.15 8.90 21.20
N SER A 113 -20.29 7.56 21.26
CA SER A 113 -21.35 6.86 22.00
C SER A 113 -22.76 7.30 21.62
N VAL A 114 -23.07 7.24 20.32
CA VAL A 114 -24.37 7.71 19.81
C VAL A 114 -25.51 6.74 20.19
N PRO A 115 -26.76 7.22 20.28
CA PRO A 115 -27.90 6.34 20.52
C PRO A 115 -28.09 5.35 19.35
N SER A 116 -28.23 4.06 19.64
CA SER A 116 -28.39 3.00 18.63
C SER A 116 -29.50 3.30 17.62
N ARG A 117 -30.65 3.80 18.10
CA ARG A 117 -31.80 4.28 17.30
C ARG A 117 -31.51 5.37 16.27
N SER A 118 -30.33 5.99 16.31
CA SER A 118 -29.88 7.05 15.39
C SER A 118 -28.72 6.64 14.48
N SER A 119 -28.31 5.37 14.54
CA SER A 119 -27.27 4.79 13.69
C SER A 119 -27.83 4.33 12.34
N ASN A 120 -27.00 4.42 11.31
CA ASN A 120 -27.27 3.98 9.93
C ASN A 120 -27.02 2.47 9.72
N ILE A 121 -26.34 1.83 10.68
CA ILE A 121 -26.24 0.37 10.83
C ILE A 121 -26.70 -0.06 12.22
N GLN A 122 -27.17 -1.30 12.35
CA GLN A 122 -27.70 -1.85 13.59
C GLN A 122 -27.09 -3.21 13.90
N PHE A 123 -26.79 -3.44 15.18
CA PHE A 123 -26.49 -4.76 15.71
C PHE A 123 -27.79 -5.49 16.10
N ASN A 124 -27.86 -6.78 15.75
CA ASN A 124 -28.89 -7.71 16.21
C ASN A 124 -28.24 -9.06 16.52
N TYR A 125 -28.83 -9.85 17.42
CA TYR A 125 -28.26 -11.12 17.86
C TYR A 125 -29.33 -12.16 18.21
N THR A 126 -28.95 -13.43 18.08
CA THR A 126 -29.66 -14.59 18.65
C THR A 126 -28.93 -15.00 19.93
N ALA A 127 -29.66 -15.34 21.00
CA ALA A 127 -29.03 -15.65 22.28
C ALA A 127 -28.42 -17.06 22.35
N SER A 128 -29.07 -18.09 21.81
CA SER A 128 -28.56 -19.47 21.80
C SER A 128 -29.10 -20.26 20.60
N PRO A 129 -28.24 -20.88 19.75
CA PRO A 129 -26.81 -20.61 19.67
C PRO A 129 -26.56 -19.12 19.38
N PHE A 130 -25.51 -18.58 19.97
CA PHE A 130 -25.14 -17.18 19.82
C PHE A 130 -24.70 -16.92 18.39
N SER A 131 -25.33 -15.92 17.79
CA SER A 131 -24.93 -15.36 16.51
C SER A 131 -25.33 -13.90 16.48
N PHE A 132 -24.68 -13.13 15.62
CA PHE A 132 -25.03 -11.73 15.41
C PHE A 132 -25.17 -11.39 13.93
N SER A 133 -25.73 -10.21 13.68
CA SER A 133 -25.84 -9.61 12.37
C SER A 133 -25.70 -8.10 12.47
N ILE A 134 -24.98 -7.51 11.51
CA ILE A 134 -25.02 -6.07 11.24
C ILE A 134 -25.90 -5.85 10.02
N TYR A 135 -26.88 -4.95 10.11
CA TYR A 135 -27.77 -4.61 9.00
C TYR A 135 -27.92 -3.09 8.83
N ARG A 136 -28.18 -2.65 7.60
CA ARG A 136 -28.40 -1.24 7.24
C ARG A 136 -29.79 -0.78 7.73
N THR A 137 -29.86 0.31 8.50
CA THR A 137 -31.10 0.77 9.15
C THR A 137 -32.22 1.11 8.16
N SER A 138 -31.87 1.74 7.04
CA SER A 138 -32.78 2.20 5.98
C SER A 138 -33.39 1.06 5.19
N THR A 139 -32.57 0.19 4.61
CA THR A 139 -32.99 -0.88 3.70
C THR A 139 -33.32 -2.20 4.41
N ARG A 140 -32.90 -2.37 5.68
CA ARG A 140 -32.89 -3.64 6.43
C ARG A 140 -32.04 -4.75 5.81
N GLU A 141 -31.19 -4.39 4.87
CA GLU A 141 -30.21 -5.29 4.26
C GLU A 141 -29.18 -5.76 5.27
N VAL A 142 -28.98 -7.08 5.34
CA VAL A 142 -27.89 -7.68 6.13
C VAL A 142 -26.56 -7.45 5.41
N LEU A 143 -25.61 -6.90 6.16
CA LEU A 143 -24.26 -6.57 5.72
C LEU A 143 -23.27 -7.66 6.16
N PHE A 144 -23.41 -8.11 7.42
CA PHE A 144 -22.61 -9.18 8.02
C PHE A 144 -23.53 -10.06 8.89
N SER A 145 -23.38 -11.38 8.90
CA SER A 145 -24.07 -12.25 9.86
C SER A 145 -23.43 -13.62 10.08
N THR A 146 -23.24 -13.97 11.35
CA THR A 146 -22.76 -15.29 11.81
C THR A 146 -23.89 -16.30 12.06
N SER A 147 -25.14 -16.00 11.66
CA SER A 147 -26.36 -16.78 12.00
C SER A 147 -26.42 -18.23 11.51
N SER A 148 -25.38 -18.74 10.87
CA SER A 148 -25.32 -20.12 10.35
C SER A 148 -24.01 -20.84 10.63
N HIS A 149 -23.08 -20.20 11.33
CA HIS A 149 -21.74 -20.73 11.56
C HIS A 149 -21.35 -20.44 13.00
N PRO A 150 -20.86 -21.44 13.76
CA PRO A 150 -20.42 -21.22 15.13
C PRO A 150 -19.18 -20.32 15.14
N ILE A 151 -19.12 -19.43 16.13
CA ILE A 151 -17.87 -18.79 16.52
C ILE A 151 -17.05 -19.83 17.28
N ILE A 152 -15.80 -20.04 16.88
CA ILE A 152 -14.81 -20.84 17.61
C ILE A 152 -13.80 -19.85 18.21
N PHE A 153 -13.42 -20.07 19.46
CA PHE A 153 -12.50 -19.19 20.18
C PHE A 153 -11.61 -20.06 21.09
N GLU A 154 -10.41 -20.35 20.58
CA GLU A 154 -9.39 -21.18 21.21
C GLU A 154 -8.07 -20.38 21.31
N PRO A 155 -7.11 -20.76 22.17
CA PRO A 155 -5.91 -19.96 22.43
C PRO A 155 -5.09 -19.55 21.21
N GLN A 156 -4.99 -20.43 20.21
CA GLN A 156 -4.27 -20.19 18.95
C GLN A 156 -5.16 -20.41 17.71
N TYR A 157 -6.49 -20.28 17.85
CA TYR A 157 -7.43 -20.39 16.74
C TYR A 157 -8.76 -19.68 17.02
N LEU A 158 -9.05 -18.63 16.24
CA LEU A 158 -10.32 -17.91 16.25
C LEU A 158 -10.99 -18.08 14.87
N ARG A 159 -12.27 -18.48 14.86
CA ARG A 159 -13.06 -18.62 13.64
C ARG A 159 -14.30 -17.73 13.68
N VAL A 160 -14.47 -16.90 12.66
CA VAL A 160 -15.71 -16.13 12.41
C VAL A 160 -16.07 -16.20 10.94
N LYS A 161 -17.31 -16.55 10.65
CA LYS A 161 -17.82 -16.68 9.28
C LYS A 161 -19.08 -15.85 9.08
N THR A 162 -19.14 -15.11 7.97
CA THR A 162 -20.34 -14.40 7.53
C THR A 162 -20.82 -14.95 6.19
N ARG A 163 -22.13 -15.01 6.01
CA ARG A 163 -22.71 -15.21 4.67
C ARG A 163 -22.49 -13.96 3.81
N LEU A 164 -22.24 -14.19 2.52
CA LEU A 164 -22.28 -13.19 1.46
C LEU A 164 -23.49 -13.49 0.56
N PRO A 165 -24.26 -12.48 0.11
CA PRO A 165 -25.29 -12.71 -0.89
C PRO A 165 -24.67 -13.00 -2.27
N ALA A 166 -25.44 -13.63 -3.15
CA ALA A 166 -25.00 -14.03 -4.50
C ALA A 166 -24.57 -12.87 -5.43
N ASN A 167 -24.86 -11.62 -5.05
CA ASN A 167 -24.48 -10.40 -5.77
C ASN A 167 -23.45 -9.54 -5.01
N ALA A 168 -22.73 -10.12 -4.04
CA ALA A 168 -21.68 -9.43 -3.31
C ALA A 168 -20.46 -9.17 -4.22
N ASN A 169 -19.91 -7.95 -4.14
CA ASN A 169 -18.68 -7.57 -4.85
C ASN A 169 -17.68 -7.13 -3.78
N VAL A 170 -16.59 -7.88 -3.59
CA VAL A 170 -15.67 -7.72 -2.45
C VAL A 170 -14.32 -7.16 -2.93
N TYR A 171 -13.77 -6.21 -2.17
CA TYR A 171 -12.51 -5.52 -2.46
C TYR A 171 -11.73 -5.29 -1.16
N GLY A 172 -10.43 -5.57 -1.13
CA GLY A 172 -9.57 -5.37 0.05
C GLY A 172 -8.78 -6.62 0.44
N LEU A 173 -8.54 -6.83 1.74
CA LEU A 173 -7.87 -8.02 2.32
C LEU A 173 -6.43 -8.27 1.83
N GLY A 174 -5.68 -7.20 1.57
CA GLY A 174 -4.30 -7.26 1.09
C GLY A 174 -3.25 -7.44 2.20
N GLU A 175 -1.98 -7.65 1.86
CA GLU A 175 -1.39 -7.48 0.53
C GLU A 175 -1.28 -8.78 -0.28
N HIS A 176 -1.72 -8.72 -1.54
CA HIS A 176 -1.72 -9.83 -2.49
C HIS A 176 -1.81 -9.33 -3.94
N THR A 177 -1.51 -10.18 -4.92
CA THR A 177 -1.63 -9.91 -6.38
C THR A 177 -2.87 -10.52 -7.04
N ASN A 178 -3.92 -10.80 -6.27
CA ASN A 178 -5.22 -11.16 -6.84
C ASN A 178 -5.90 -9.98 -7.57
N PRO A 179 -6.89 -10.25 -8.46
CA PRO A 179 -7.74 -9.22 -9.07
C PRO A 179 -8.31 -8.22 -8.04
N PHE A 180 -8.50 -6.96 -8.45
CA PHE A 180 -9.00 -5.92 -7.54
C PHE A 180 -10.41 -6.24 -7.04
N HIS A 181 -11.26 -6.75 -7.95
CA HIS A 181 -12.53 -7.36 -7.59
C HIS A 181 -12.28 -8.83 -7.22
N LEU A 182 -12.32 -9.15 -5.93
CA LEU A 182 -11.93 -10.46 -5.41
C LEU A 182 -12.89 -11.56 -5.91
N PRO A 183 -12.37 -12.70 -6.42
CA PRO A 183 -13.21 -13.86 -6.68
C PRO A 183 -13.85 -14.35 -5.38
N THR A 184 -15.17 -14.53 -5.40
CA THR A 184 -15.97 -14.95 -4.24
C THR A 184 -16.06 -16.48 -4.07
N ASP A 185 -15.23 -17.22 -4.81
CA ASP A 185 -15.15 -18.68 -4.76
C ASP A 185 -13.69 -19.15 -4.72
N ASN A 186 -13.44 -20.26 -4.03
CA ASN A 186 -12.15 -20.95 -3.91
C ASN A 186 -10.93 -20.02 -3.69
N THR A 187 -11.11 -18.93 -2.93
CA THR A 187 -10.08 -17.90 -2.74
C THR A 187 -9.67 -17.87 -1.27
N THR A 188 -8.36 -17.97 -1.01
CA THR A 188 -7.77 -17.86 0.33
C THR A 188 -6.75 -16.74 0.32
N LEU A 189 -6.92 -15.77 1.22
CA LEU A 189 -6.07 -14.60 1.37
C LEU A 189 -5.35 -14.70 2.72
N THR A 190 -4.07 -15.05 2.67
CA THR A 190 -3.22 -15.17 3.85
C THR A 190 -2.65 -13.81 4.22
N LEU A 191 -2.80 -13.37 5.49
CA LEU A 191 -2.18 -12.16 6.03
C LEU A 191 -1.06 -12.55 6.99
N TRP A 192 0.16 -12.54 6.47
CA TRP A 192 1.41 -12.71 7.22
C TRP A 192 2.55 -12.04 6.45
N SER A 193 3.17 -10.99 6.99
CA SER A 193 4.24 -10.23 6.32
C SER A 193 5.36 -11.15 5.86
N ARG A 194 5.71 -11.10 4.57
CA ARG A 194 6.72 -11.97 3.97
C ARG A 194 7.41 -11.29 2.80
N ASP A 195 8.74 -11.38 2.78
CA ASP A 195 9.54 -11.04 1.61
C ASP A 195 9.20 -11.97 0.44
N ALA A 196 8.79 -11.38 -0.68
CA ALA A 196 8.05 -12.06 -1.74
C ALA A 196 8.46 -11.57 -3.14
N TYR A 197 9.74 -11.73 -3.49
CA TYR A 197 10.26 -11.46 -4.84
C TYR A 197 9.33 -12.04 -5.94
N GLY A 198 9.04 -11.23 -6.95
CA GLY A 198 8.14 -11.60 -8.04
C GLY A 198 6.66 -11.63 -7.64
N ILE A 199 6.28 -11.05 -6.49
CA ILE A 199 4.90 -10.83 -6.01
C ILE A 199 3.90 -11.96 -6.36
N PRO A 200 4.19 -13.24 -6.05
CA PRO A 200 3.47 -14.38 -6.60
C PRO A 200 1.98 -14.39 -6.21
N THR A 201 1.12 -14.67 -7.19
CA THR A 201 -0.34 -14.68 -7.01
C THR A 201 -0.79 -15.74 -6.01
N SER A 202 -1.93 -15.49 -5.35
CA SER A 202 -2.49 -16.37 -4.30
C SER A 202 -1.56 -16.63 -3.10
N THR A 203 -0.62 -15.72 -2.79
CA THR A 203 0.26 -15.80 -1.62
C THR A 203 0.21 -14.53 -0.76
N ASN A 204 0.61 -14.65 0.51
CA ASN A 204 0.89 -13.51 1.38
C ASN A 204 2.11 -12.73 0.91
N LEU A 205 2.02 -11.40 0.87
CA LEU A 205 3.12 -10.50 0.50
C LEU A 205 3.56 -9.66 1.71
N TYR A 206 3.97 -8.41 1.49
CA TYR A 206 4.68 -7.60 2.46
C TYR A 206 3.80 -7.03 3.58
N GLY A 207 2.62 -6.51 3.24
CA GLY A 207 1.69 -5.86 4.18
C GLY A 207 0.42 -6.65 4.54
N ASN A 208 -0.28 -6.19 5.60
CA ASN A 208 -1.46 -6.82 6.18
C ASN A 208 -2.55 -5.78 6.46
N HIS A 209 -3.64 -5.86 5.70
CA HIS A 209 -4.76 -4.94 5.72
C HIS A 209 -6.06 -5.74 5.86
N PRO A 210 -6.43 -6.18 7.07
CA PRO A 210 -7.63 -6.99 7.37
C PRO A 210 -8.96 -6.20 7.27
N VAL A 211 -9.05 -5.33 6.26
CA VAL A 211 -10.21 -4.51 5.90
C VAL A 211 -10.72 -4.90 4.51
N TYR A 212 -12.04 -5.01 4.36
CA TYR A 212 -12.70 -5.12 3.07
C TYR A 212 -13.86 -4.14 2.94
N PHE A 213 -14.10 -3.70 1.70
CA PHE A 213 -15.36 -3.08 1.30
C PHE A 213 -16.17 -4.07 0.48
N GLU A 214 -17.48 -4.06 0.67
CA GLU A 214 -18.41 -4.86 -0.12
C GLU A 214 -19.50 -3.94 -0.70
N HIS A 215 -19.73 -4.08 -2.00
CA HIS A 215 -20.56 -3.17 -2.78
C HIS A 215 -21.71 -3.87 -3.49
N ARG A 216 -22.87 -3.22 -3.45
CA ARG A 216 -24.09 -3.58 -4.16
C ARG A 216 -24.75 -2.31 -4.69
N THR A 217 -25.70 -2.45 -5.62
CA THR A 217 -26.54 -1.34 -6.08
C THR A 217 -27.41 -0.72 -4.97
N THR A 218 -27.58 -1.41 -3.83
CA THR A 218 -28.20 -0.91 -2.58
C THR A 218 -27.25 -0.07 -1.73
N GLY A 219 -25.93 -0.18 -1.90
CA GLY A 219 -24.92 0.61 -1.20
C GLY A 219 -23.59 -0.11 -1.01
N THR A 220 -22.63 0.61 -0.46
CA THR A 220 -21.34 0.07 0.00
C THR A 220 -21.33 0.00 1.53
N HIS A 221 -20.66 -1.01 2.06
CA HIS A 221 -20.29 -1.09 3.47
C HIS A 221 -18.85 -1.58 3.61
N GLY A 222 -18.29 -1.54 4.82
CA GLY A 222 -16.94 -2.05 5.07
C GLY A 222 -16.82 -2.71 6.43
N VAL A 223 -15.84 -3.60 6.56
CA VAL A 223 -15.52 -4.32 7.79
C VAL A 223 -14.00 -4.36 7.95
N LEU A 224 -13.51 -3.98 9.13
CA LEU A 224 -12.13 -4.15 9.58
C LEU A 224 -12.12 -5.15 10.74
N LEU A 225 -11.21 -6.12 10.71
CA LEU A 225 -10.82 -6.93 11.87
C LEU A 225 -9.46 -6.43 12.37
N LEU A 226 -9.42 -5.69 13.47
CA LEU A 226 -8.20 -5.16 14.07
C LEU A 226 -7.46 -6.26 14.85
N ASN A 227 -6.77 -7.13 14.11
CA ASN A 227 -5.94 -8.19 14.64
C ASN A 227 -4.69 -8.33 13.75
N SER A 228 -3.51 -8.46 14.37
CA SER A 228 -2.21 -8.56 13.69
C SER A 228 -1.58 -9.96 13.74
N ASN A 229 -2.21 -10.95 14.37
CA ASN A 229 -1.80 -12.33 14.24
C ASN A 229 -1.96 -12.83 12.79
N GLY A 230 -1.22 -13.87 12.43
CA GLY A 230 -1.40 -14.55 11.15
C GLY A 230 -2.84 -15.04 10.96
N MET A 231 -3.37 -14.87 9.75
CA MET A 231 -4.72 -15.33 9.44
C MET A 231 -4.91 -15.72 7.98
N ASP A 232 -5.84 -16.64 7.74
CA ASP A 232 -6.43 -16.88 6.42
C ASP A 232 -7.84 -16.26 6.38
N VAL A 233 -8.13 -15.49 5.34
CA VAL A 233 -9.49 -15.06 5.00
C VAL A 233 -9.95 -15.80 3.74
N LYS A 234 -10.99 -16.62 3.88
CA LYS A 234 -11.47 -17.53 2.84
C LYS A 234 -12.79 -17.03 2.24
N LEU A 235 -12.89 -17.01 0.93
CA LEU A 235 -14.09 -16.70 0.15
C LEU A 235 -14.51 -17.97 -0.60
N SER A 236 -15.73 -18.43 -0.34
CA SER A 236 -16.30 -19.65 -0.91
C SER A 236 -17.73 -19.41 -1.39
N SER A 237 -18.13 -20.02 -2.52
CA SER A 237 -19.49 -19.88 -3.08
C SER A 237 -20.30 -21.19 -3.04
N GLY A 238 -19.62 -22.34 -3.07
CA GLY A 238 -20.22 -23.67 -3.21
C GLY A 238 -20.70 -24.34 -1.92
N GLU A 239 -20.79 -23.63 -0.80
CA GLU A 239 -21.09 -24.23 0.50
C GLU A 239 -22.59 -24.48 0.76
N PRO A 240 -22.94 -25.41 1.69
CA PRO A 240 -24.32 -25.62 2.19
C PRO A 240 -24.93 -24.38 2.88
N GLY A 241 -25.35 -23.40 2.07
CA GLY A 241 -25.82 -22.10 2.52
C GLY A 241 -25.62 -20.98 1.49
N GLY A 242 -24.85 -21.22 0.43
CA GLY A 242 -24.43 -20.19 -0.51
C GLY A 242 -23.16 -19.48 -0.03
N PRO A 243 -22.80 -18.35 -0.67
CA PRO A 243 -21.47 -17.77 -0.48
C PRO A 243 -21.17 -17.28 0.93
N ALA A 244 -19.89 -17.29 1.30
CA ALA A 244 -19.41 -16.89 2.62
C ALA A 244 -18.00 -16.26 2.58
N LEU A 245 -17.71 -15.50 3.63
CA LEU A 245 -16.38 -14.99 3.99
C LEU A 245 -16.04 -15.53 5.39
N GLU A 246 -14.92 -16.21 5.53
CA GLU A 246 -14.49 -16.87 6.76
C GLU A 246 -13.08 -16.42 7.20
N TYR A 247 -12.99 -15.85 8.39
CA TYR A 247 -11.73 -15.56 9.08
C TYR A 247 -11.27 -16.79 9.88
N ASN A 248 -10.02 -17.21 9.69
CA ASN A 248 -9.29 -18.18 10.50
C ASN A 248 -8.02 -17.49 11.03
N VAL A 249 -8.00 -17.11 12.32
CA VAL A 249 -6.93 -16.27 12.91
C VAL A 249 -6.20 -17.05 14.00
N ILE A 250 -4.87 -17.02 14.03
CA ILE A 250 -4.08 -17.84 14.96
C ILE A 250 -3.89 -17.23 16.36
N GLY A 251 -4.50 -16.09 16.68
CA GLY A 251 -4.30 -15.48 18.00
C GLY A 251 -5.11 -14.22 18.27
N GLY A 252 -4.81 -13.58 19.39
CA GLY A 252 -5.39 -12.31 19.78
C GLY A 252 -6.87 -12.40 20.15
N VAL A 253 -7.67 -11.44 19.67
CA VAL A 253 -9.11 -11.29 19.93
C VAL A 253 -9.88 -10.97 18.64
N LEU A 254 -11.20 -10.98 18.71
CA LEU A 254 -12.07 -10.54 17.61
C LEU A 254 -12.47 -9.08 17.86
N ASP A 255 -11.69 -8.14 17.32
CA ASP A 255 -11.89 -6.68 17.44
C ASP A 255 -12.38 -6.12 16.09
N PHE A 256 -13.69 -6.03 15.90
CA PHE A 256 -14.32 -5.64 14.62
C PHE A 256 -14.81 -4.19 14.61
N TYR A 257 -14.54 -3.49 13.52
CA TYR A 257 -15.22 -2.24 13.17
C TYR A 257 -16.09 -2.45 11.93
N PHE A 258 -17.35 -2.05 12.02
CA PHE A 258 -18.32 -2.09 10.93
C PHE A 258 -18.64 -0.66 10.47
N PHE A 259 -18.46 -0.42 9.17
CA PHE A 259 -18.66 0.88 8.53
C PHE A 259 -19.93 0.88 7.69
N ALA A 260 -20.84 1.81 7.96
CA ALA A 260 -22.11 1.95 7.26
C ALA A 260 -21.95 2.32 5.77
N GLY A 261 -20.83 2.95 5.40
CA GLY A 261 -20.57 3.45 4.06
C GLY A 261 -21.65 4.44 3.62
N SER A 262 -22.25 4.19 2.45
CA SER A 262 -23.33 5.00 1.87
C SER A 262 -24.11 4.17 0.86
N GLU A 263 -25.36 4.55 0.61
CA GLU A 263 -26.18 3.95 -0.45
C GLU A 263 -25.80 4.50 -1.84
N ASN A 264 -25.24 5.71 -1.93
CA ASN A 264 -25.03 6.42 -3.21
C ASN A 264 -23.63 7.02 -3.42
N ASP A 265 -22.77 7.03 -2.39
CA ASP A 265 -21.40 7.55 -2.48
C ASP A 265 -20.42 6.58 -1.81
N PRO A 266 -19.82 5.64 -2.57
CA PRO A 266 -18.85 4.69 -2.03
C PRO A 266 -17.68 5.31 -1.30
N THR A 267 -17.26 6.56 -1.61
CA THR A 267 -16.10 7.17 -0.94
C THR A 267 -16.32 7.31 0.57
N GLN A 268 -17.57 7.40 1.02
CA GLN A 268 -17.93 7.50 2.43
C GLN A 268 -17.46 6.31 3.27
N VAL A 269 -17.32 5.09 2.71
CA VAL A 269 -16.79 3.95 3.49
C VAL A 269 -15.28 4.10 3.72
N ALA A 270 -14.55 4.61 2.73
CA ALA A 270 -13.12 4.87 2.84
C ALA A 270 -12.83 5.95 3.90
N ARG A 271 -13.61 7.03 3.93
CA ARG A 271 -13.52 8.08 4.98
C ARG A 271 -13.81 7.53 6.37
N GLN A 272 -14.87 6.71 6.51
CA GLN A 272 -15.22 6.07 7.78
C GLN A 272 -14.15 5.10 8.30
N TYR A 273 -13.40 4.47 7.39
CA TYR A 273 -12.22 3.66 7.74
C TYR A 273 -11.02 4.54 8.10
N ALA A 274 -10.79 5.67 7.42
CA ALA A 274 -9.75 6.65 7.78
C ALA A 274 -9.97 7.28 9.17
N GLU A 275 -11.23 7.45 9.59
CA GLU A 275 -11.57 7.83 10.99
C GLU A 275 -11.06 6.81 12.05
N VAL A 276 -10.69 5.59 11.66
CA VAL A 276 -10.18 4.53 12.54
C VAL A 276 -8.70 4.25 12.30
N ALA A 277 -8.29 4.11 11.04
CA ALA A 277 -6.90 3.81 10.66
C ALA A 277 -5.98 5.04 10.66
N GLY A 278 -6.53 6.24 10.81
CA GLY A 278 -5.82 7.50 10.64
C GLY A 278 -5.99 8.06 9.23
N LEU A 279 -5.93 9.39 9.14
CA LEU A 279 -5.93 10.12 7.88
C LEU A 279 -4.53 10.02 7.25
N PRO A 280 -4.42 9.80 5.93
CA PRO A 280 -3.14 9.73 5.23
C PRO A 280 -2.17 10.87 5.56
N ALA A 281 -0.87 10.56 5.63
CA ALA A 281 0.18 11.55 5.79
C ALA A 281 0.23 12.49 4.59
N GLU A 282 0.14 13.80 4.82
CA GLU A 282 0.43 14.81 3.81
C GLU A 282 1.92 14.74 3.41
N VAL A 283 2.20 14.60 2.12
CA VAL A 283 3.56 14.46 1.57
C VAL A 283 4.05 15.79 0.98
N PRO A 284 5.37 15.99 0.78
CA PRO A 284 5.84 17.15 0.04
C PRO A 284 5.47 17.06 -1.45
N TYR A 285 5.21 18.20 -2.09
CA TYR A 285 4.79 18.31 -3.49
C TYR A 285 5.81 17.70 -4.47
N TRP A 286 7.11 17.73 -4.13
CA TRP A 286 8.15 17.08 -4.92
C TRP A 286 8.03 15.55 -4.94
N GLY A 287 7.38 14.93 -3.94
CA GLY A 287 7.15 13.48 -3.93
C GLY A 287 6.27 12.98 -5.07
N PHE A 288 5.49 13.86 -5.72
CA PHE A 288 4.71 13.51 -6.91
C PHE A 288 5.48 13.66 -8.23
N GLY A 289 6.75 14.08 -8.21
CA GLY A 289 7.58 14.13 -9.41
C GLY A 289 7.92 12.74 -9.97
N PHE A 290 8.87 12.68 -10.92
CA PHE A 290 9.44 11.41 -11.38
C PHE A 290 10.68 11.01 -10.57
N HIS A 291 10.76 9.73 -10.18
CA HIS A 291 11.82 9.14 -9.37
C HIS A 291 12.58 8.07 -10.17
N GLN A 292 13.92 8.12 -10.19
CA GLN A 292 14.76 7.08 -10.78
C GLN A 292 15.58 6.36 -9.71
N CYS A 293 15.60 5.03 -9.77
CA CYS A 293 16.39 4.14 -8.93
C CYS A 293 16.91 2.93 -9.73
N ARG A 294 17.87 2.18 -9.17
CA ARG A 294 18.28 0.82 -9.58
C ARG A 294 19.06 0.22 -8.40
N PHE A 295 18.79 -1.04 -8.08
CA PHE A 295 19.74 -1.91 -7.40
C PHE A 295 20.82 -2.31 -8.41
N GLY A 296 22.10 -2.06 -8.14
CA GLY A 296 23.23 -2.34 -9.04
C GLY A 296 23.82 -1.11 -9.75
N TYR A 297 23.64 0.11 -9.23
CA TYR A 297 24.49 1.23 -9.68
C TYR A 297 25.93 0.98 -9.21
N LYS A 298 26.90 1.10 -10.12
CA LYS A 298 28.25 0.56 -9.87
C LYS A 298 29.06 1.40 -8.88
N ASP A 299 28.99 2.71 -9.06
CA ASP A 299 29.75 3.72 -8.34
C ASP A 299 29.07 5.10 -8.47
N PHE A 300 29.64 6.12 -7.83
CA PHE A 300 29.16 7.50 -7.91
C PHE A 300 29.17 8.08 -9.35
N VAL A 301 30.04 7.61 -10.25
CA VAL A 301 30.11 8.09 -11.64
C VAL A 301 28.92 7.56 -12.45
N ASP A 302 28.50 6.32 -12.19
CA ASP A 302 27.29 5.72 -12.79
C ASP A 302 26.03 6.51 -12.37
N VAL A 303 25.90 6.82 -11.07
CA VAL A 303 24.81 7.68 -10.56
C VAL A 303 24.81 9.07 -11.21
N ALA A 304 25.99 9.74 -11.30
CA ALA A 304 26.11 11.03 -11.97
C ALA A 304 25.82 10.96 -13.48
N SER A 305 26.21 9.86 -14.14
CA SER A 305 25.92 9.57 -15.54
C SER A 305 24.41 9.51 -15.78
N VAL A 306 23.64 8.79 -14.94
CA VAL A 306 22.17 8.70 -15.04
C VAL A 306 21.52 10.08 -14.93
N VAL A 307 21.89 10.87 -13.91
CA VAL A 307 21.37 12.23 -13.71
C VAL A 307 21.65 13.12 -14.94
N SER A 308 22.88 13.09 -15.44
CA SER A 308 23.26 13.90 -16.61
C SER A 308 22.58 13.45 -17.91
N ARG A 309 22.30 12.15 -18.08
CA ARG A 309 21.58 11.61 -19.24
C ARG A 309 20.09 11.96 -19.22
N TYR A 310 19.44 11.92 -18.06
CA TYR A 310 18.06 12.43 -17.91
C TYR A 310 17.96 13.92 -18.30
N ALA A 311 18.90 14.73 -17.82
CA ALA A 311 18.98 16.15 -18.18
C ALA A 311 19.26 16.36 -19.68
N ALA A 312 20.20 15.62 -20.27
CA ALA A 312 20.55 15.70 -21.69
C ALA A 312 19.41 15.24 -22.62
N ALA A 313 18.64 14.23 -22.21
CA ALA A 313 17.43 13.80 -22.91
C ALA A 313 16.27 14.78 -22.74
N GLY A 314 16.30 15.70 -21.78
CA GLY A 314 15.19 16.60 -21.49
C GLY A 314 13.95 15.86 -20.96
N ILE A 315 14.16 14.79 -20.19
CA ILE A 315 13.11 14.07 -19.46
C ILE A 315 13.12 14.61 -18.02
N PRO A 316 12.00 15.12 -17.47
CA PRO A 316 11.96 15.61 -16.09
C PRO A 316 12.35 14.51 -15.09
N LEU A 317 13.22 14.84 -14.15
CA LEU A 317 13.68 13.97 -13.07
C LEU A 317 13.63 14.79 -11.78
N GLU A 318 12.75 14.41 -10.85
CA GLU A 318 12.61 15.13 -9.58
C GLU A 318 13.56 14.55 -8.52
N THR A 319 13.64 13.22 -8.44
CA THR A 319 14.37 12.54 -7.36
C THR A 319 15.28 11.44 -7.91
N MET A 320 16.57 11.52 -7.62
CA MET A 320 17.52 10.43 -7.86
C MET A 320 17.65 9.56 -6.61
N TRP A 321 17.75 8.25 -6.79
CA TRP A 321 17.84 7.28 -5.70
C TRP A 321 19.12 6.47 -5.80
N THR A 322 19.66 6.01 -4.67
CA THR A 322 20.70 4.96 -4.66
C THR A 322 20.34 3.86 -3.67
N ASP A 323 20.44 2.64 -4.16
CA ASP A 323 20.18 1.40 -3.43
C ASP A 323 21.37 1.03 -2.53
N ILE A 324 21.31 -0.12 -1.86
CA ILE A 324 22.34 -0.70 -0.98
C ILE A 324 23.77 -0.76 -1.57
N ASP A 325 23.99 -0.43 -2.86
CA ASP A 325 25.32 -0.36 -3.46
C ASP A 325 26.17 0.77 -2.89
N TYR A 326 25.53 1.82 -2.36
CA TYR A 326 26.22 2.93 -1.71
C TYR A 326 26.96 2.51 -0.44
N MET A 327 26.51 1.44 0.23
CA MET A 327 26.99 1.02 1.54
C MET A 327 28.29 0.22 1.46
N ASP A 328 29.23 0.44 2.39
CA ASP A 328 30.38 -0.46 2.58
C ASP A 328 29.87 -1.85 2.93
N ARG A 329 30.12 -2.84 2.07
CA ARG A 329 29.72 -4.25 2.30
C ARG A 329 28.24 -4.42 2.69
N ARG A 330 27.34 -3.58 2.16
CA ARG A 330 25.90 -3.56 2.47
C ARG A 330 25.56 -3.23 3.94
N ARG A 331 26.47 -2.60 4.68
CA ARG A 331 26.29 -2.19 6.08
C ARG A 331 25.52 -0.88 6.15
N ILE A 332 24.37 -0.85 6.84
CA ILE A 332 23.61 0.40 7.01
C ILE A 332 24.45 1.50 7.67
N PHE A 333 24.07 2.76 7.44
CA PHE A 333 24.78 3.94 7.93
C PHE A 333 26.29 3.98 7.59
N THR A 334 26.67 3.41 6.43
CA THR A 334 28.03 3.53 5.87
C THR A 334 27.98 4.00 4.42
N LEU A 335 29.11 4.50 3.93
CA LEU A 335 29.37 4.70 2.49
C LEU A 335 30.60 3.87 2.11
N ASP A 336 30.53 3.17 0.99
CA ASP A 336 31.67 2.45 0.43
C ASP A 336 32.74 3.49 0.02
N PRO A 337 33.94 3.46 0.62
CA PRO A 337 34.96 4.49 0.41
C PRO A 337 35.60 4.44 -0.98
N ASP A 338 35.53 3.29 -1.68
CA ASP A 338 36.13 3.10 -2.99
C ASP A 338 35.13 3.42 -4.11
N TYR A 339 33.86 3.01 -3.95
CA TYR A 339 32.82 3.13 -4.99
C TYR A 339 31.88 4.34 -4.78
N PHE A 340 31.62 4.74 -3.53
CA PHE A 340 30.70 5.83 -3.18
C PHE A 340 31.29 6.81 -2.13
N PRO A 341 32.54 7.28 -2.28
CA PRO A 341 33.18 8.12 -1.27
C PRO A 341 32.37 9.39 -0.96
N LEU A 342 32.16 9.65 0.34
CA LEU A 342 31.33 10.75 0.84
C LEU A 342 31.56 12.12 0.16
N PRO A 343 32.81 12.59 -0.09
CA PRO A 343 33.02 13.85 -0.81
C PRO A 343 32.39 13.88 -2.22
N ARG A 344 32.42 12.75 -2.95
CA ARG A 344 31.82 12.63 -4.29
C ARG A 344 30.31 12.52 -4.25
N MET A 345 29.78 11.78 -3.29
CA MET A 345 28.33 11.73 -3.09
C MET A 345 27.76 13.09 -2.69
N ARG A 346 28.47 13.86 -1.85
CA ARG A 346 28.11 15.25 -1.54
C ARG A 346 28.19 16.18 -2.76
N GLU A 347 29.15 16.00 -3.68
CA GLU A 347 29.16 16.73 -4.96
C GLU A 347 27.90 16.45 -5.81
N ILE A 348 27.45 15.19 -5.88
CA ILE A 348 26.24 14.79 -6.62
C ILE A 348 24.97 15.34 -5.95
N VAL A 349 24.84 15.19 -4.63
CA VAL A 349 23.70 15.70 -3.87
C VAL A 349 23.61 17.22 -3.97
N GLN A 350 24.73 17.93 -3.83
CA GLN A 350 24.79 19.37 -4.02
C GLN A 350 24.43 19.80 -5.44
N TYR A 351 24.81 19.01 -6.47
CA TYR A 351 24.37 19.23 -7.84
C TYR A 351 22.84 19.09 -7.97
N LEU A 352 22.26 17.99 -7.45
CA LEU A 352 20.80 17.76 -7.48
C LEU A 352 20.05 18.92 -6.81
N HIS A 353 20.46 19.32 -5.61
CA HIS A 353 19.84 20.43 -4.87
C HIS A 353 19.97 21.77 -5.60
N ASN A 354 21.11 22.05 -6.24
CA ASN A 354 21.31 23.25 -7.06
C ASN A 354 20.44 23.28 -8.33
N HIS A 355 19.94 22.13 -8.77
CA HIS A 355 19.02 22.00 -9.91
C HIS A 355 17.57 21.74 -9.47
N ASP A 356 17.24 22.03 -8.21
CA ASP A 356 15.93 21.83 -7.58
C ASP A 356 15.46 20.37 -7.45
N GLN A 357 16.32 19.41 -7.74
CA GLN A 357 16.08 17.97 -7.61
C GLN A 357 16.28 17.49 -6.16
N LYS A 358 16.06 16.19 -5.92
CA LYS A 358 16.04 15.56 -4.60
C LYS A 358 16.85 14.26 -4.60
N TYR A 359 17.30 13.82 -3.42
CA TYR A 359 18.04 12.58 -3.25
C TYR A 359 17.44 11.67 -2.17
N ILE A 360 17.35 10.37 -2.45
CA ILE A 360 16.83 9.34 -1.53
C ILE A 360 17.78 8.14 -1.53
N VAL A 361 17.92 7.47 -0.39
CA VAL A 361 18.63 6.20 -0.29
C VAL A 361 17.81 5.15 0.44
N MET A 362 18.17 3.87 0.23
CA MET A 362 17.62 2.74 0.98
C MET A 362 18.21 2.67 2.41
N THR A 363 17.47 2.12 3.37
CA THR A 363 17.92 1.87 4.75
C THR A 363 17.21 0.63 5.30
N ASP A 364 17.97 -0.44 5.55
CA ASP A 364 17.46 -1.66 6.17
C ASP A 364 17.28 -1.52 7.69
N PRO A 365 16.39 -2.31 8.32
CA PRO A 365 16.36 -2.48 9.77
C PRO A 365 17.52 -3.35 10.27
N ALA A 366 18.02 -4.28 9.46
CA ALA A 366 18.97 -5.30 9.89
C ALA A 366 20.39 -4.71 10.02
N VAL A 367 20.98 -4.83 11.22
CA VAL A 367 22.28 -4.26 11.53
C VAL A 367 23.34 -5.36 11.57
N PRO A 368 24.46 -5.24 10.84
CA PRO A 368 25.55 -6.23 10.86
C PRO A 368 26.00 -6.58 12.29
N TYR A 369 26.04 -7.87 12.63
CA TYR A 369 26.55 -8.34 13.93
C TYR A 369 28.09 -8.34 13.89
N LEU A 370 28.70 -7.28 14.42
CA LEU A 370 30.15 -7.05 14.36
C LEU A 370 30.74 -6.70 15.74
N PRO A 371 30.66 -7.62 16.73
CA PRO A 371 31.21 -7.39 18.07
C PRO A 371 32.70 -7.11 18.05
N ASP A 372 33.07 -6.02 18.75
CA ASP A 372 34.46 -5.60 18.98
C ASP A 372 35.22 -5.19 17.69
N GLU A 373 34.53 -5.02 16.55
CA GLU A 373 35.10 -4.50 15.29
C GLU A 373 35.03 -2.96 15.17
N GLY A 374 34.37 -2.25 16.09
CA GLY A 374 34.26 -0.79 16.09
C GLY A 374 33.24 -0.23 15.09
N TYR A 375 32.20 -1.00 14.77
CA TYR A 375 31.11 -0.58 13.88
C TYR A 375 30.01 0.12 14.69
N THR A 376 30.08 1.45 14.74
CA THR A 376 29.28 2.30 15.64
C THR A 376 27.77 2.00 15.66
N PRO A 377 27.06 1.77 14.54
CA PRO A 377 25.63 1.42 14.59
C PRO A 377 25.34 0.15 15.39
N TYR A 378 26.20 -0.86 15.33
CA TYR A 378 26.04 -2.07 16.14
C TYR A 378 26.43 -1.81 17.60
N ASP A 379 27.58 -1.19 17.83
CA ASP A 379 28.11 -0.94 19.18
C ASP A 379 27.17 -0.05 20.00
N HIS A 380 26.65 1.03 19.41
CA HIS A 380 25.69 1.95 20.03
C HIS A 380 24.35 1.27 20.35
N GLY A 381 23.82 0.46 19.43
CA GLY A 381 22.57 -0.27 19.69
C GLY A 381 22.74 -1.35 20.77
N LYS A 382 23.93 -1.96 20.85
CA LYS A 382 24.33 -2.89 21.92
C LYS A 382 24.48 -2.18 23.28
N GLU A 383 25.05 -0.97 23.31
CA GLU A 383 25.11 -0.13 24.52
C GLU A 383 23.72 0.27 25.04
N LEU A 384 22.75 0.46 24.13
CA LEU A 384 21.35 0.80 24.47
C LEU A 384 20.44 -0.42 24.71
N ASP A 385 20.95 -1.64 24.54
CA ASP A 385 20.26 -2.95 24.65
C ASP A 385 19.01 -3.11 23.75
N ILE A 386 19.02 -2.49 22.56
CA ILE A 386 17.84 -2.39 21.67
C ILE A 386 17.60 -3.59 20.73
N TRP A 387 18.45 -4.63 20.75
CA TRP A 387 18.33 -5.76 19.82
C TRP A 387 17.31 -6.81 20.29
N LEU A 388 16.54 -7.39 19.36
CA LEU A 388 15.72 -8.58 19.62
C LEU A 388 16.59 -9.68 20.25
N LYS A 389 16.05 -10.37 21.26
CA LYS A 389 16.76 -11.39 22.04
C LYS A 389 16.22 -12.80 21.77
N ALA A 390 17.13 -13.77 21.69
CA ALA A 390 16.80 -15.19 21.70
C ALA A 390 16.40 -15.65 23.11
N ALA A 391 15.77 -16.82 23.22
CA ALA A 391 15.23 -17.36 24.48
C ALA A 391 16.27 -17.58 25.61
N ASN A 392 17.56 -17.61 25.29
CA ASN A 392 18.69 -17.71 26.22
C ASN A 392 19.20 -16.32 26.72
N GLY A 393 18.64 -15.22 26.20
CA GLY A 393 19.06 -13.84 26.49
C GLY A 393 20.20 -13.31 25.60
N SER A 394 20.74 -14.09 24.66
CA SER A 394 21.65 -13.55 23.64
C SER A 394 20.89 -12.73 22.61
N GLU A 395 21.60 -11.94 21.80
CA GLU A 395 21.03 -11.29 20.63
C GLU A 395 20.49 -12.35 19.65
N SER A 396 19.35 -12.06 19.03
CA SER A 396 18.75 -12.90 18.00
C SER A 396 19.43 -12.62 16.67
N LEU A 397 20.10 -13.65 16.13
CA LEU A 397 20.87 -13.54 14.90
C LEU A 397 20.07 -14.06 13.69
N GLY A 398 20.13 -13.31 12.59
CA GLY A 398 19.67 -13.75 11.27
C GLY A 398 20.70 -13.43 10.19
N VAL A 399 20.29 -13.54 8.93
CA VAL A 399 21.13 -13.23 7.76
C VAL A 399 20.38 -12.30 6.83
N VAL A 400 20.98 -11.18 6.43
CA VAL A 400 20.46 -10.28 5.37
C VAL A 400 21.66 -9.81 4.53
N TRP A 401 21.54 -8.71 3.78
CA TRP A 401 22.55 -8.22 2.82
C TRP A 401 24.00 -8.10 3.34
N PRO A 402 24.29 -7.65 4.57
CA PRO A 402 25.67 -7.55 5.06
C PRO A 402 26.24 -8.87 5.63
N GLY A 403 25.50 -9.98 5.57
CA GLY A 403 25.85 -11.22 6.27
C GLY A 403 25.02 -11.43 7.54
N VAL A 404 25.66 -11.87 8.62
CA VAL A 404 24.98 -12.10 9.91
C VAL A 404 24.58 -10.76 10.53
N THR A 405 23.34 -10.70 11.04
CA THR A 405 22.68 -9.45 11.48
C THR A 405 21.91 -9.63 12.78
N VAL A 406 21.77 -8.52 13.50
CA VAL A 406 20.80 -8.31 14.58
C VAL A 406 19.67 -7.40 14.10
N PHE A 407 18.54 -7.47 14.79
CA PHE A 407 17.31 -6.76 14.42
C PHE A 407 16.87 -5.84 15.57
N PRO A 408 16.53 -4.57 15.29
CA PRO A 408 15.86 -3.67 16.23
C PRO A 408 14.62 -4.25 16.88
N ASP A 409 14.51 -4.15 18.20
CA ASP A 409 13.25 -4.28 18.90
C ASP A 409 12.51 -2.93 18.92
N TRP A 410 11.53 -2.76 18.02
CA TRP A 410 10.74 -1.54 17.95
C TRP A 410 9.85 -1.29 19.18
N PHE A 411 9.72 -2.24 20.11
CA PHE A 411 9.08 -2.03 21.41
C PHE A 411 10.04 -1.66 22.53
N HIS A 412 11.37 -1.65 22.30
CA HIS A 412 12.34 -1.25 23.31
C HIS A 412 12.30 0.27 23.54
N PRO A 413 12.26 0.78 24.78
CA PRO A 413 12.05 2.21 25.05
C PRO A 413 13.13 3.13 24.47
N ASN A 414 14.36 2.63 24.27
CA ASN A 414 15.46 3.40 23.70
C ASN A 414 15.51 3.38 22.16
N ILE A 415 14.67 2.61 21.46
CA ILE A 415 14.82 2.40 20.00
C ILE A 415 14.66 3.68 19.20
N GLN A 416 13.71 4.55 19.58
CA GLN A 416 13.52 5.83 18.91
C GLN A 416 14.76 6.73 19.05
N GLN A 417 15.42 6.71 20.21
CA GLN A 417 16.64 7.48 20.41
C GLN A 417 17.73 6.97 19.47
N TYR A 418 18.04 5.67 19.54
CA TYR A 418 19.02 5.01 18.66
C TYR A 418 18.80 5.38 17.18
N TRP A 419 17.58 5.14 16.67
CA TRP A 419 17.28 5.35 15.26
C TRP A 419 17.35 6.82 14.85
N THR A 420 16.98 7.73 15.75
CA THR A 420 17.08 9.18 15.51
C THR A 420 18.54 9.64 15.51
N ASP A 421 19.36 9.15 16.44
CA ASP A 421 20.77 9.53 16.58
C ASP A 421 21.60 9.05 15.37
N GLU A 422 21.38 7.82 14.89
CA GLU A 422 22.02 7.31 13.66
C GLU A 422 21.59 8.14 12.43
N PHE A 423 20.30 8.49 12.30
CA PHE A 423 19.82 9.35 11.21
C PHE A 423 20.39 10.77 11.27
N LEU A 424 20.46 11.37 12.45
CA LEU A 424 21.04 12.71 12.63
C LEU A 424 22.54 12.71 12.33
N SER A 425 23.25 11.64 12.66
CA SER A 425 24.68 11.47 12.40
C SER A 425 24.97 11.20 10.91
N PHE A 426 24.52 10.06 10.38
CA PHE A 426 24.92 9.58 9.06
C PHE A 426 24.29 10.40 7.92
N TYR A 427 23.07 10.88 8.11
CA TYR A 427 22.40 11.72 7.11
C TYR A 427 22.62 13.23 7.30
N SER A 428 23.43 13.69 8.26
CA SER A 428 23.65 15.13 8.52
C SER A 428 23.92 15.94 7.23
N PRO A 429 23.28 17.12 7.04
CA PRO A 429 23.57 17.98 5.90
C PRO A 429 24.98 18.59 5.98
N GLU A 430 25.56 18.76 7.18
CA GLU A 430 26.92 19.27 7.39
C GLU A 430 28.01 18.20 7.22
N THR A 431 27.84 17.03 7.84
CA THR A 431 28.90 16.01 7.96
C THR A 431 28.59 14.68 7.30
N GLY A 432 27.32 14.39 7.03
CA GLY A 432 26.83 13.13 6.45
C GLY A 432 26.41 13.25 4.98
N ILE A 433 25.50 12.41 4.54
CA ILE A 433 24.89 12.47 3.19
C ILE A 433 23.50 13.13 3.25
N ASP A 434 23.33 14.27 2.58
CA ASP A 434 22.15 15.13 2.72
C ASP A 434 20.93 14.61 1.94
N ILE A 435 20.23 13.62 2.50
CA ILE A 435 19.03 13.01 1.90
C ILE A 435 17.78 13.87 2.10
N ASP A 436 16.88 13.82 1.12
CA ASP A 436 15.62 14.55 1.14
C ASP A 436 14.45 13.74 1.73
N GLY A 437 14.47 12.44 1.48
CA GLY A 437 13.53 11.44 1.95
C GLY A 437 14.26 10.10 2.08
N VAL A 438 13.57 9.08 2.56
CA VAL A 438 14.19 7.77 2.85
C VAL A 438 13.31 6.62 2.37
N TRP A 439 13.97 5.58 1.90
CA TRP A 439 13.36 4.31 1.55
C TRP A 439 13.76 3.30 2.62
N ILE A 440 12.78 2.68 3.26
CA ILE A 440 13.01 1.59 4.22
C ILE A 440 12.50 0.27 3.64
N ASP A 441 13.33 -0.75 3.69
CA ASP A 441 13.09 -2.04 3.04
C ASP A 441 13.39 -3.21 3.99
N MET A 442 13.18 -4.45 3.52
CA MET A 442 13.48 -5.70 4.23
C MET A 442 12.81 -5.79 5.62
N ASN A 443 11.70 -5.05 5.80
CA ASN A 443 11.12 -4.72 7.10
C ASN A 443 9.84 -5.52 7.42
N GLU A 444 9.72 -6.73 6.87
CA GLU A 444 8.67 -7.67 7.24
C GLU A 444 8.70 -8.19 8.69
N PRO A 445 9.85 -8.47 9.38
CA PRO A 445 11.26 -8.37 8.94
C PRO A 445 11.68 -9.53 8.03
N ALA A 446 12.51 -9.26 7.02
CA ALA A 446 13.08 -10.29 6.15
C ALA A 446 14.32 -10.95 6.79
N ASN A 447 14.45 -12.27 6.62
CA ASN A 447 15.61 -13.04 7.06
C ASN A 447 15.95 -14.10 6.00
N PHE A 448 17.16 -14.09 5.47
CA PHE A 448 17.61 -15.03 4.44
C PHE A 448 17.95 -16.41 5.02
N CYS A 449 18.18 -16.51 6.33
CA CYS A 449 18.43 -17.77 7.00
C CYS A 449 17.26 -18.75 6.82
N ASN A 450 17.57 -19.95 6.32
CA ASN A 450 16.62 -21.04 6.15
C ASN A 450 16.42 -21.75 7.50
N LEU A 451 15.19 -22.20 7.77
CA LEU A 451 14.91 -23.00 8.97
C LEU A 451 15.39 -24.46 8.79
N PRO A 452 15.96 -25.08 9.85
CA PRO A 452 16.30 -24.47 11.14
C PRO A 452 17.53 -23.56 11.02
N CYS A 453 17.42 -22.34 11.56
CA CYS A 453 18.48 -21.32 11.50
C CYS A 453 19.53 -21.54 12.63
N ASP A 454 20.06 -22.75 12.73
CA ASP A 454 20.93 -23.16 13.86
C ASP A 454 22.33 -22.54 13.77
N ASN A 455 22.77 -22.18 12.56
CA ASN A 455 24.08 -21.56 12.31
C ASN A 455 24.00 -20.45 11.24
N PRO A 456 23.63 -19.21 11.63
CA PRO A 456 23.55 -18.06 10.72
C PRO A 456 24.88 -17.77 10.00
N PHE A 457 26.03 -18.02 10.63
CA PHE A 457 27.35 -17.76 10.04
C PHE A 457 27.66 -18.69 8.87
N GLU A 458 27.38 -19.99 9.02
CA GLU A 458 27.54 -20.98 7.95
C GLU A 458 26.58 -20.69 6.80
N GLN A 459 25.30 -20.40 7.09
CA GLN A 459 24.34 -20.04 6.05
C GLN A 459 24.67 -18.73 5.33
N ALA A 460 25.24 -17.74 6.01
CA ALA A 460 25.74 -16.51 5.37
C ALA A 460 26.89 -16.81 4.40
N ILE A 461 27.81 -17.71 4.76
CA ILE A 461 28.90 -18.16 3.87
C ILE A 461 28.34 -18.93 2.67
N GLU A 462 27.42 -19.89 2.88
CA GLU A 462 26.79 -20.67 1.81
C GLU A 462 26.03 -19.79 0.80
N GLN A 463 25.38 -18.73 1.29
CA GLN A 463 24.64 -17.77 0.48
C GLN A 463 25.52 -16.66 -0.12
N ASN A 464 26.83 -16.68 0.15
CA ASN A 464 27.79 -15.61 -0.20
C ASN A 464 27.31 -14.22 0.25
N MET A 465 26.88 -14.07 1.51
CA MET A 465 26.49 -12.78 2.09
C MET A 465 27.67 -12.16 2.88
N PRO A 466 28.07 -10.91 2.61
CA PRO A 466 27.53 -10.00 1.59
C PRO A 466 27.91 -10.41 0.16
N PRO A 467 27.02 -10.20 -0.83
CA PRO A 467 27.26 -10.61 -2.21
C PRO A 467 28.52 -9.91 -2.77
N PRO A 468 29.46 -10.67 -3.39
CA PRO A 468 30.69 -10.10 -3.91
C PRO A 468 30.39 -9.15 -5.07
N ARG A 469 31.00 -7.95 -5.04
CA ARG A 469 30.98 -7.05 -6.20
C ARG A 469 31.57 -7.78 -7.42
N THR A 470 30.98 -7.61 -8.60
CA THR A 470 31.40 -8.29 -9.84
C THR A 470 32.74 -7.79 -10.43
N THR A 471 33.51 -7.02 -9.66
CA THR A 471 34.80 -6.41 -10.02
C THR A 471 35.82 -6.60 -8.90
N LEU A 472 37.02 -7.08 -9.24
CA LEU A 472 38.02 -7.58 -8.28
C LEU A 472 39.01 -6.50 -7.79
N PRO A 473 39.29 -6.40 -6.48
CA PRO A 473 40.54 -5.87 -5.94
C PRO A 473 41.65 -6.97 -5.87
N PRO A 474 42.94 -6.61 -5.78
CA PRO A 474 44.06 -7.57 -5.85
C PRO A 474 44.42 -8.27 -4.51
N ASP A 475 44.77 -9.57 -4.60
CA ASP A 475 45.18 -10.51 -3.53
C ASP A 475 46.70 -10.49 -3.26
N PRO A 476 47.17 -10.70 -2.00
CA PRO A 476 48.02 -11.88 -1.77
C PRO A 476 48.02 -12.50 -0.33
N ASN A 477 47.41 -13.70 -0.20
CA ASN A 477 47.73 -14.81 0.74
C ASN A 477 47.28 -14.75 2.24
N ALA A 478 46.20 -15.48 2.59
CA ALA A 478 45.95 -15.95 3.97
C ALA A 478 45.13 -17.28 4.03
N PRO A 479 45.60 -18.34 4.72
CA PRO A 479 44.83 -19.57 5.00
C PRO A 479 44.38 -19.73 6.48
N ILE A 480 43.34 -20.55 6.70
CA ILE A 480 42.54 -20.71 7.95
C ILE A 480 42.31 -22.22 8.22
N PHE A 481 42.03 -22.68 9.47
CA PHE A 481 41.06 -23.76 9.87
C PHE A 481 41.23 -24.26 11.34
N VAL A 482 40.14 -24.39 12.11
CA VAL A 482 39.95 -25.45 13.14
C VAL A 482 38.44 -25.73 13.40
N ASN A 483 38.08 -26.97 13.75
CA ASN A 483 36.70 -27.42 14.01
C ASN A 483 36.22 -27.17 15.45
N ALA A 484 34.90 -27.04 15.62
CA ALA A 484 34.20 -27.14 16.92
C ALA A 484 33.12 -28.23 16.88
N THR A 485 32.82 -28.82 18.04
CA THR A 485 31.65 -29.71 18.24
C THR A 485 30.91 -29.24 19.49
N SER A 486 29.58 -29.33 19.49
CA SER A 486 28.77 -29.12 20.69
C SER A 486 27.55 -30.03 20.69
N SER A 487 27.10 -30.40 21.89
CA SER A 487 25.82 -31.07 22.10
C SER A 487 25.39 -30.92 23.56
N SER A 488 24.21 -30.35 23.81
CA SER A 488 23.34 -30.77 24.92
C SER A 488 21.97 -30.14 24.78
N SER A 489 20.92 -30.89 25.10
CA SER A 489 19.53 -30.44 25.16
C SER A 489 19.09 -30.22 26.61
N SER A 490 18.04 -29.43 26.82
CA SER A 490 17.31 -29.40 28.09
C SER A 490 15.80 -29.25 27.85
N GLU A 491 14.98 -29.94 28.64
CA GLU A 491 13.53 -29.98 28.47
C GLU A 491 12.84 -28.74 29.06
N LEU A 492 11.87 -28.19 28.31
CA LEU A 492 11.04 -27.08 28.74
C LEU A 492 9.70 -27.54 29.33
N LYS A 493 9.21 -26.77 30.32
CA LYS A 493 7.83 -26.86 30.82
C LYS A 493 6.88 -26.39 29.72
N LYS A 494 5.70 -27.03 29.60
CA LYS A 494 4.65 -26.67 28.64
C LYS A 494 4.33 -25.16 28.65
N ARG A 495 4.77 -24.48 27.60
CA ARG A 495 4.26 -23.19 27.10
C ARG A 495 3.40 -23.47 25.86
N GLU A 496 2.70 -22.46 25.36
CA GLU A 496 2.07 -22.52 24.03
C GLU A 496 3.15 -22.66 22.95
N ASP A 497 2.88 -23.41 21.87
CA ASP A 497 3.83 -23.56 20.76
C ASP A 497 3.65 -22.38 19.79
N LEU A 498 4.47 -21.35 19.97
CA LEU A 498 4.48 -20.16 19.14
C LEU A 498 5.21 -20.35 17.80
N LEU A 499 5.94 -21.46 17.62
CA LEU A 499 6.67 -21.77 16.38
C LEU A 499 5.81 -22.60 15.42
N ASN A 500 5.04 -23.55 15.97
CA ASN A 500 4.18 -24.47 15.22
C ASN A 500 2.74 -24.39 15.78
N PRO A 501 1.99 -23.33 15.44
CA PRO A 501 0.61 -23.21 15.90
C PRO A 501 -0.25 -24.37 15.38
N PRO A 502 -1.23 -24.86 16.16
CA PRO A 502 -2.00 -26.04 15.77
C PRO A 502 -2.80 -25.88 14.47
N TYR A 503 -3.26 -24.65 14.17
CA TYR A 503 -3.71 -24.25 12.83
C TYR A 503 -2.56 -23.59 12.07
N ALA A 504 -2.11 -24.21 10.97
CA ALA A 504 -1.19 -23.57 10.05
C ALA A 504 -1.97 -22.74 9.02
N ILE A 505 -1.73 -21.43 9.03
CA ILE A 505 -2.13 -20.52 7.94
C ILE A 505 -1.44 -20.93 6.63
N ASN A 506 -2.01 -20.52 5.50
CA ASN A 506 -1.45 -20.79 4.18
C ASN A 506 -0.29 -19.82 3.85
N ASN A 507 0.73 -19.78 4.71
CA ASN A 507 1.95 -19.01 4.50
C ASN A 507 2.82 -19.66 3.42
N ALA A 508 3.11 -18.93 2.34
CA ALA A 508 3.85 -19.48 1.21
C ALA A 508 5.35 -19.75 1.50
N ALA A 509 5.89 -19.29 2.63
CA ALA A 509 7.21 -19.70 3.12
C ALA A 509 7.18 -20.99 4.00
N GLY A 510 6.01 -21.60 4.21
CA GLY A 510 5.84 -22.76 5.09
C GLY A 510 5.66 -22.34 6.56
N PRO A 511 6.45 -22.88 7.52
CA PRO A 511 6.40 -22.47 8.92
C PRO A 511 6.39 -20.94 9.11
N ILE A 512 5.73 -20.44 10.15
CA ILE A 512 5.49 -19.00 10.30
C ILE A 512 6.76 -18.19 10.61
N SER A 513 7.79 -18.81 11.20
CA SER A 513 9.13 -18.20 11.35
C SER A 513 10.01 -18.33 10.09
N SER A 514 9.55 -18.96 9.01
CA SER A 514 10.34 -19.10 7.78
C SER A 514 10.56 -17.74 7.13
N LYS A 515 11.83 -17.46 6.79
CA LYS A 515 12.26 -16.22 6.12
C LYS A 515 12.00 -14.93 6.91
N THR A 516 11.85 -15.04 8.23
CA THR A 516 11.64 -13.90 9.13
C THR A 516 12.24 -14.15 10.52
N ALA A 517 11.83 -13.39 11.53
CA ALA A 517 12.19 -13.57 12.93
C ALA A 517 11.56 -14.85 13.52
N PHE A 518 12.16 -15.38 14.59
CA PHE A 518 11.56 -16.48 15.34
C PHE A 518 10.33 -15.98 16.11
N THR A 519 9.18 -16.62 15.93
CA THR A 519 7.90 -16.13 16.46
C THR A 519 7.75 -16.31 17.97
N ASP A 520 8.64 -17.08 18.62
CA ASP A 520 8.73 -17.21 20.08
C ASP A 520 9.65 -16.16 20.75
N ILE A 521 10.26 -15.26 19.97
CA ILE A 521 10.94 -14.07 20.50
C ILE A 521 9.96 -13.24 21.33
N ILE A 522 10.43 -12.77 22.50
CA ILE A 522 9.69 -11.88 23.39
C ILE A 522 10.38 -10.52 23.37
N HIS A 523 9.64 -9.49 22.96
CA HIS A 523 10.07 -8.09 22.96
C HIS A 523 10.26 -7.56 24.40
N ALA A 524 10.99 -6.45 24.51
CA ALA A 524 11.29 -5.77 25.77
C ALA A 524 10.05 -5.35 26.59
N ASN A 525 8.90 -5.16 25.93
CA ASN A 525 7.62 -4.86 26.60
C ASN A 525 6.81 -6.12 27.01
N GLY A 526 7.33 -7.33 26.74
CA GLY A 526 6.70 -8.60 27.07
C GLY A 526 5.72 -9.15 26.01
N LEU A 527 5.54 -8.48 24.88
CA LEU A 527 4.81 -9.04 23.73
C LEU A 527 5.66 -10.08 22.99
N SER A 528 5.03 -11.03 22.31
CA SER A 528 5.73 -12.04 21.50
C SER A 528 5.63 -11.74 20.00
N GLU A 529 6.70 -11.98 19.25
CA GLU A 529 6.75 -11.76 17.79
C GLU A 529 5.60 -12.45 17.04
N TYR A 530 5.15 -13.62 17.48
CA TYR A 530 3.91 -14.29 17.02
C TYR A 530 2.65 -13.40 16.92
N ASN A 531 2.54 -12.39 17.78
CA ASN A 531 1.43 -11.44 17.85
C ASN A 531 1.73 -10.13 17.08
N THR A 532 3.01 -9.78 16.94
CA THR A 532 3.48 -8.44 16.57
C THR A 532 4.27 -8.39 15.25
N HIS A 533 4.66 -9.53 14.67
CA HIS A 533 5.34 -9.68 13.37
C HIS A 533 4.79 -8.75 12.28
N ASN A 534 3.48 -8.84 12.03
CA ASN A 534 2.77 -8.02 11.04
C ASN A 534 2.79 -6.49 11.31
N LEU A 535 3.33 -6.05 12.46
CA LEU A 535 3.48 -4.63 12.84
C LEU A 535 4.91 -4.09 12.61
N TYR A 536 5.92 -4.96 12.47
CA TYR A 536 7.35 -4.58 12.47
C TYR A 536 7.65 -3.43 11.50
N GLY A 537 7.27 -3.58 10.23
CA GLY A 537 7.48 -2.55 9.21
C GLY A 537 6.73 -1.24 9.45
N THR A 538 5.56 -1.30 10.11
CA THR A 538 4.80 -0.11 10.49
C THR A 538 5.46 0.64 11.66
N MET A 539 6.05 -0.09 12.61
CA MET A 539 6.78 0.52 13.71
C MET A 539 8.09 1.15 13.24
N MET A 540 8.84 0.46 12.37
CA MET A 540 9.99 1.06 11.67
C MET A 540 9.58 2.31 10.87
N SER A 541 8.42 2.28 10.21
CA SER A 541 7.87 3.41 9.44
C SER A 541 7.61 4.65 10.31
N VAL A 542 6.99 4.47 11.49
CA VAL A 542 6.77 5.56 12.45
C VAL A 542 8.10 6.08 12.99
N ALA A 543 9.00 5.18 13.41
CA ALA A 543 10.29 5.58 13.98
C ALA A 543 11.18 6.34 12.98
N THR A 544 11.17 5.89 11.73
CA THR A 544 11.88 6.53 10.60
C THR A 544 11.28 7.88 10.23
N ARG A 545 9.95 8.01 10.25
CA ARG A 545 9.27 9.29 10.04
C ARG A 545 9.70 10.31 11.10
N ASP A 546 9.73 9.91 12.37
CA ASP A 546 10.06 10.83 13.46
C ASP A 546 11.57 11.16 13.47
N ALA A 547 12.44 10.22 13.10
CA ALA A 547 13.85 10.48 12.82
C ALA A 547 14.02 11.47 11.65
N MET A 548 13.26 11.33 10.56
CA MET A 548 13.25 12.27 9.44
C MET A 548 12.69 13.65 9.80
N LEU A 549 11.75 13.75 10.76
CA LEU A 549 11.28 15.02 11.30
C LEU A 549 12.34 15.72 12.17
N ALA A 550 13.12 14.96 12.95
CA ALA A 550 14.28 15.49 13.67
C ALA A 550 15.37 15.95 12.70
N ARG A 551 15.60 15.19 11.62
CA ARG A 551 16.59 15.47 10.57
C ARG A 551 16.20 16.60 9.61
N ARG A 552 14.90 16.83 9.37
CA ARG A 552 14.37 17.97 8.58
C ARG A 552 13.30 18.75 9.36
N PRO A 553 13.66 19.48 10.44
CA PRO A 553 12.69 20.14 11.31
C PRO A 553 11.72 21.05 10.57
N GLY A 554 10.42 20.82 10.76
CA GLY A 554 9.34 21.60 10.16
C GLY A 554 9.08 21.34 8.68
N LYS A 555 9.74 20.35 8.05
CA LYS A 555 9.41 19.85 6.71
C LYS A 555 8.52 18.61 6.80
N ARG A 556 7.76 18.35 5.75
CA ARG A 556 7.09 17.05 5.54
C ARG A 556 8.12 16.01 5.18
N THR A 557 7.87 14.80 5.62
CA THR A 557 8.67 13.61 5.31
C THR A 557 8.15 12.95 4.05
N LEU A 558 9.05 12.39 3.24
CA LEU A 558 8.72 11.32 2.31
C LEU A 558 9.48 10.07 2.78
N VAL A 559 8.75 9.14 3.37
CA VAL A 559 9.23 7.80 3.74
C VAL A 559 8.46 6.82 2.85
N ILE A 560 9.18 5.93 2.18
CA ILE A 560 8.60 4.87 1.33
C ILE A 560 8.98 3.52 1.94
N THR A 561 7.98 2.69 2.27
CA THR A 561 8.16 1.42 3.00
C THR A 561 7.63 0.19 2.24
N ARG A 562 8.17 -1.00 2.53
CA ARG A 562 7.70 -2.27 1.97
C ARG A 562 6.56 -2.87 2.77
N SER A 563 6.83 -3.28 4.01
CA SER A 563 5.85 -3.86 4.92
C SER A 563 4.96 -2.78 5.55
N THR A 564 3.64 -3.05 5.62
CA THR A 564 2.64 -2.14 6.18
C THR A 564 1.54 -2.91 6.90
N PHE A 565 1.05 -2.36 8.01
CA PHE A 565 -0.20 -2.77 8.65
C PHE A 565 -1.29 -1.73 8.35
N ALA A 566 -2.54 -2.05 8.66
CA ALA A 566 -3.63 -1.08 8.68
C ALA A 566 -3.21 0.19 9.45
N GLY A 567 -3.37 1.36 8.82
CA GLY A 567 -3.01 2.67 9.39
C GLY A 567 -1.60 3.18 9.10
N ALA A 568 -0.69 2.37 8.54
CA ALA A 568 0.65 2.83 8.15
C ALA A 568 0.65 4.08 7.23
N GLY A 569 -0.38 4.21 6.39
CA GLY A 569 -0.56 5.36 5.48
C GLY A 569 -0.75 6.71 6.18
N ALA A 570 -1.09 6.75 7.47
CA ALA A 570 -1.08 7.97 8.28
C ALA A 570 0.33 8.53 8.56
N HIS A 571 1.36 7.77 8.19
CA HIS A 571 2.77 8.10 8.43
C HIS A 571 3.63 8.08 7.15
N VAL A 572 3.40 7.13 6.24
CA VAL A 572 4.33 6.82 5.13
C VAL A 572 3.63 6.47 3.81
N GLY A 573 4.39 6.48 2.71
CA GLY A 573 4.01 5.88 1.43
C GLY A 573 4.60 4.48 1.24
N LYS A 574 4.29 3.83 0.11
CA LYS A 574 4.67 2.44 -0.18
C LYS A 574 4.94 2.21 -1.67
N TRP A 575 5.73 1.19 -2.01
CA TRP A 575 5.70 0.58 -3.34
C TRP A 575 5.18 -0.86 -3.27
N LEU A 576 4.66 -1.38 -4.39
CA LEU A 576 4.06 -2.72 -4.47
C LEU A 576 5.09 -3.88 -4.43
N GLY A 577 6.35 -3.59 -4.10
CA GLY A 577 7.43 -4.57 -4.06
C GLY A 577 7.96 -4.99 -5.43
N ASP A 578 8.75 -6.05 -5.38
CA ASP A 578 9.60 -6.62 -6.42
C ASP A 578 8.79 -7.27 -7.56
N ASN A 579 8.13 -6.42 -8.37
CA ASN A 579 7.40 -6.86 -9.55
C ASN A 579 8.35 -7.35 -10.67
N LEU A 580 7.84 -8.15 -11.60
CA LEU A 580 8.61 -8.60 -12.76
C LEU A 580 8.29 -7.74 -13.99
N SER A 581 9.20 -7.73 -14.96
CA SER A 581 9.10 -7.04 -16.26
C SER A 581 8.14 -7.74 -17.24
N LEU A 582 6.94 -8.08 -16.77
CA LEU A 582 5.93 -8.91 -17.43
C LEU A 582 4.57 -8.21 -17.50
N TRP A 583 3.79 -8.51 -18.54
CA TRP A 583 2.47 -7.91 -18.76
C TRP A 583 1.43 -8.25 -17.68
N ASP A 584 1.55 -9.39 -17.00
CA ASP A 584 0.71 -9.68 -15.83
C ASP A 584 1.03 -8.73 -14.67
N HIS A 585 2.30 -8.39 -14.44
CA HIS A 585 2.69 -7.45 -13.38
C HIS A 585 2.35 -6.01 -13.73
N TYR A 586 2.38 -5.65 -15.01
CA TYR A 586 1.80 -4.40 -15.51
C TYR A 586 0.32 -4.29 -15.13
N ARG A 587 -0.45 -5.37 -15.27
CA ARG A 587 -1.87 -5.43 -14.85
C ARG A 587 -2.03 -5.43 -13.32
N PHE A 588 -1.28 -6.26 -12.60
CA PHE A 588 -1.29 -6.33 -11.12
C PHE A 588 -0.99 -4.97 -10.48
N SER A 589 -0.14 -4.14 -11.10
CA SER A 589 0.15 -2.78 -10.63
C SER A 589 -1.11 -1.92 -10.47
N ILE A 590 -2.10 -2.06 -11.38
CA ILE A 590 -3.33 -1.27 -11.37
C ILE A 590 -4.21 -1.73 -10.20
N ALA A 591 -4.38 -3.04 -10.05
CA ALA A 591 -5.16 -3.64 -8.97
C ALA A 591 -4.57 -3.32 -7.58
N GLY A 592 -3.24 -3.49 -7.42
CA GLY A 592 -2.54 -3.19 -6.18
C GLY A 592 -2.64 -1.73 -5.77
N MET A 593 -2.37 -0.80 -6.69
CA MET A 593 -2.56 0.63 -6.42
C MET A 593 -4.00 1.00 -6.06
N LEU A 594 -4.99 0.43 -6.77
CA LEU A 594 -6.40 0.67 -6.46
C LEU A 594 -6.73 0.19 -5.04
N ALA A 595 -6.18 -0.95 -4.60
CA ALA A 595 -6.35 -1.44 -3.24
C ALA A 595 -5.73 -0.49 -2.21
N PHE A 596 -4.47 -0.09 -2.37
CA PHE A 596 -3.79 0.80 -1.42
C PHE A 596 -4.38 2.22 -1.38
N ALA A 597 -4.65 2.83 -2.52
CA ALA A 597 -5.13 4.21 -2.63
C ALA A 597 -6.65 4.39 -2.45
N SER A 598 -7.44 3.32 -2.60
CA SER A 598 -8.91 3.37 -2.48
C SER A 598 -9.48 2.66 -1.27
N ILE A 599 -8.78 1.65 -0.72
CA ILE A 599 -9.26 0.79 0.37
C ILE A 599 -8.39 0.95 1.62
N TYR A 600 -7.06 0.78 1.49
CA TYR A 600 -6.15 0.67 2.65
C TYR A 600 -5.70 2.00 3.27
N GLN A 601 -6.08 3.14 2.70
CA GLN A 601 -5.66 4.49 3.14
C GLN A 601 -4.15 4.71 3.09
N VAL A 602 -3.47 4.11 2.10
CA VAL A 602 -2.07 4.40 1.76
C VAL A 602 -2.02 5.01 0.35
N PRO A 603 -2.44 6.28 0.18
CA PRO A 603 -2.58 6.88 -1.14
C PRO A 603 -1.25 7.10 -1.86
N MET A 604 -0.15 7.32 -1.13
CA MET A 604 1.18 7.49 -1.74
C MET A 604 1.78 6.14 -2.14
N VAL A 605 1.23 5.53 -3.19
CA VAL A 605 1.56 4.18 -3.67
C VAL A 605 1.94 4.15 -5.16
N GLY A 606 2.79 3.20 -5.55
CA GLY A 606 3.17 2.95 -6.93
C GLY A 606 3.81 1.57 -7.12
N SER A 607 4.00 1.15 -8.36
CA SER A 607 4.76 -0.04 -8.74
C SER A 607 6.06 0.39 -9.41
N ASP A 608 7.09 -0.46 -9.39
CA ASP A 608 8.33 -0.17 -10.10
C ASP A 608 8.09 -0.25 -11.62
N ILE A 609 8.24 0.91 -12.26
CA ILE A 609 7.91 1.11 -13.67
C ILE A 609 8.93 0.39 -14.55
N CYS A 610 8.43 -0.28 -15.59
CA CYS A 610 9.12 -1.22 -16.48
C CYS A 610 9.39 -2.62 -15.88
N GLY A 611 9.18 -2.78 -14.57
CA GLY A 611 9.40 -4.01 -13.81
C GLY A 611 10.75 -4.01 -13.10
N PHE A 612 10.82 -4.46 -11.84
CA PHE A 612 12.07 -4.61 -11.10
C PHE A 612 12.86 -5.84 -11.58
N GLY A 613 12.17 -6.99 -11.68
CA GLY A 613 12.76 -8.30 -11.93
C GLY A 613 12.72 -8.75 -13.40
N GLY A 614 13.89 -9.13 -13.93
CA GLY A 614 14.08 -9.61 -15.30
C GLY A 614 14.17 -8.48 -16.33
N ASP A 615 14.71 -8.80 -17.51
CA ASP A 615 14.92 -7.83 -18.58
C ASP A 615 13.59 -7.31 -19.14
N THR A 616 13.40 -5.99 -19.08
CA THR A 616 12.27 -5.33 -19.73
C THR A 616 12.42 -5.29 -21.25
N THR A 617 11.33 -4.94 -21.94
CA THR A 617 11.35 -4.66 -23.38
C THR A 617 10.93 -3.23 -23.67
N GLU A 618 11.39 -2.68 -24.80
CA GLU A 618 11.04 -1.33 -25.26
C GLU A 618 9.51 -1.06 -25.22
N ASN A 619 8.72 -2.01 -25.72
CA ASN A 619 7.26 -1.87 -25.81
C ASN A 619 6.55 -1.87 -24.45
N ILE A 620 6.91 -2.80 -23.53
CA ILE A 620 6.31 -2.81 -22.20
C ILE A 620 6.80 -1.60 -21.39
N CYS A 621 8.08 -1.24 -21.49
CA CYS A 621 8.61 -0.09 -20.77
C CYS A 621 8.01 1.24 -21.24
N ALA A 622 7.71 1.42 -22.54
CA ALA A 622 6.99 2.60 -23.05
C ALA A 622 5.55 2.67 -22.52
N ARG A 623 4.86 1.52 -22.47
CA ARG A 623 3.50 1.40 -21.91
C ARG A 623 3.48 1.62 -20.40
N TRP A 624 4.52 1.17 -19.70
CA TRP A 624 4.67 1.31 -18.25
C TRP A 624 5.09 2.72 -17.86
N ALA A 625 5.97 3.39 -18.62
CA ALA A 625 6.24 4.82 -18.47
C ALA A 625 4.95 5.65 -18.63
N SER A 626 4.10 5.27 -19.61
CA SER A 626 2.81 5.92 -19.86
C SER A 626 1.79 5.72 -18.72
N LEU A 627 1.64 4.49 -18.23
CA LEU A 627 0.76 4.17 -17.10
C LEU A 627 1.28 4.75 -15.78
N GLY A 628 2.59 4.64 -15.54
CA GLY A 628 3.27 5.07 -14.31
C GLY A 628 3.11 6.56 -14.02
N ALA A 629 2.94 7.39 -15.05
CA ALA A 629 2.60 8.80 -14.88
C ALA A 629 1.26 9.05 -14.16
N PHE A 630 0.40 8.04 -14.04
CA PHE A 630 -0.87 8.05 -13.30
C PHE A 630 -0.80 7.26 -11.98
N TYR A 631 0.39 6.83 -11.56
CA TYR A 631 0.62 6.32 -10.21
C TYR A 631 0.73 7.50 -9.24
N PRO A 632 0.19 7.43 -8.01
CA PRO A 632 0.48 8.43 -6.98
C PRO A 632 1.98 8.64 -6.76
N PHE A 633 2.72 7.55 -6.54
CA PHE A 633 4.17 7.51 -6.49
C PHE A 633 4.74 6.96 -7.81
N MET A 634 5.58 7.74 -8.50
CA MET A 634 6.07 7.42 -9.85
C MET A 634 7.58 7.12 -9.83
N ARG A 635 7.96 5.84 -9.68
CA ARG A 635 9.37 5.37 -9.66
C ARG A 635 9.67 4.38 -10.80
N ASN A 636 10.73 4.63 -11.55
CA ASN A 636 11.43 3.60 -12.34
C ASN A 636 12.53 3.00 -11.45
N HIS A 637 12.54 1.68 -11.31
CA HIS A 637 13.49 0.92 -10.50
C HIS A 637 13.71 -0.46 -11.12
N ASN A 638 14.88 -1.06 -10.87
CA ASN A 638 15.41 -2.20 -11.62
C ASN A 638 16.34 -3.02 -10.71
N GLN A 639 16.40 -4.34 -10.90
CA GLN A 639 17.38 -5.20 -10.22
C GLN A 639 18.80 -5.08 -10.80
N ASP A 640 19.77 -5.69 -10.12
CA ASP A 640 21.21 -5.59 -10.36
C ASP A 640 21.71 -6.27 -11.63
N ASN A 641 21.12 -7.43 -11.95
CA ASN A 641 21.53 -8.29 -13.06
C ASN A 641 20.71 -8.08 -14.35
N ALA A 642 19.69 -7.22 -14.33
CA ALA A 642 18.88 -6.89 -15.50
C ALA A 642 19.53 -5.79 -16.36
N ILE A 643 19.16 -5.73 -17.64
CA ILE A 643 19.57 -4.65 -18.53
C ILE A 643 19.17 -3.27 -18.00
N SER A 644 19.85 -2.23 -18.47
CA SER A 644 19.46 -0.85 -18.15
C SER A 644 18.08 -0.52 -18.73
N GLN A 645 17.26 0.23 -17.97
CA GLN A 645 15.88 0.58 -18.34
C GLN A 645 15.46 2.02 -18.01
N GLU A 646 16.42 2.91 -17.80
CA GLU A 646 16.21 4.36 -17.75
C GLU A 646 15.53 4.85 -19.04
N PHE A 647 14.59 5.78 -18.93
CA PHE A 647 13.69 6.13 -20.05
C PHE A 647 14.40 6.73 -21.27
N TYR A 648 15.62 7.25 -21.14
CA TYR A 648 16.42 7.78 -22.26
C TYR A 648 17.06 6.70 -23.15
N LEU A 649 16.90 5.41 -22.85
CA LEU A 649 17.61 4.33 -23.57
C LEU A 649 16.98 3.96 -24.92
N TRP A 650 15.65 4.08 -25.03
CA TRP A 650 14.91 3.82 -26.26
C TRP A 650 14.13 5.07 -26.68
N PRO A 651 14.15 5.48 -27.96
CA PRO A 651 13.43 6.67 -28.43
C PRO A 651 11.91 6.61 -28.17
N SER A 652 11.30 5.42 -28.23
CA SER A 652 9.87 5.28 -27.93
C SER A 652 9.57 5.41 -26.43
N VAL A 653 10.42 4.86 -25.56
CA VAL A 653 10.29 5.00 -24.10
C VAL A 653 10.52 6.45 -23.67
N GLU A 654 11.52 7.12 -24.25
CA GLU A 654 11.77 8.55 -24.02
C GLU A 654 10.55 9.39 -24.40
N GLN A 655 9.98 9.14 -25.59
CA GLN A 655 8.80 9.87 -26.08
C GLN A 655 7.56 9.55 -25.23
N ALA A 656 7.36 8.30 -24.83
CA ALA A 656 6.28 7.86 -23.94
C ALA A 656 6.36 8.55 -22.58
N ALA A 657 7.55 8.53 -21.96
CA ALA A 657 7.82 9.21 -20.70
C ALA A 657 7.57 10.72 -20.81
N LYS A 658 8.09 11.40 -21.85
CA LYS A 658 7.84 12.83 -22.08
C LYS A 658 6.35 13.16 -22.23
N ASN A 659 5.62 12.38 -23.04
CA ASN A 659 4.18 12.57 -23.26
C ASN A 659 3.40 12.43 -21.94
N ALA A 660 3.68 11.38 -21.17
CA ALA A 660 2.95 11.05 -19.97
C ALA A 660 3.32 11.96 -18.79
N ILE A 661 4.60 12.32 -18.65
CA ILE A 661 5.07 13.30 -17.67
C ILE A 661 4.52 14.71 -17.99
N ASP A 662 4.34 15.12 -19.26
CA ASP A 662 3.66 16.39 -19.54
C ASP A 662 2.23 16.41 -19.02
N ILE A 663 1.46 15.35 -19.28
CA ILE A 663 0.09 15.20 -18.76
C ILE A 663 0.10 15.24 -17.23
N ARG A 664 0.97 14.45 -16.58
CA ARG A 664 1.10 14.40 -15.12
C ARG A 664 1.45 15.75 -14.52
N TYR A 665 2.51 16.40 -15.00
CA TYR A 665 3.00 17.67 -14.44
C TYR A 665 1.98 18.78 -14.64
N ARG A 666 1.26 18.81 -15.78
CA ARG A 666 0.13 19.73 -15.95
C ARG A 666 -1.03 19.45 -15.01
N LEU A 667 -1.21 18.20 -14.54
CA LEU A 667 -2.20 17.77 -13.55
C LEU A 667 -1.72 17.86 -12.09
N LEU A 668 -0.46 18.20 -11.79
CA LEU A 668 0.07 18.00 -10.43
C LEU A 668 -0.66 18.80 -9.34
N ASP A 669 -1.14 20.02 -9.61
CA ASP A 669 -1.94 20.76 -8.62
C ASP A 669 -3.34 20.14 -8.40
N TYR A 670 -3.92 19.48 -9.41
CA TYR A 670 -5.16 18.70 -9.27
C TYR A 670 -4.91 17.43 -8.44
N ILE A 671 -3.82 16.70 -8.73
CA ILE A 671 -3.37 15.52 -7.98
C ILE A 671 -3.12 15.90 -6.51
N TYR A 672 -2.40 16.98 -6.28
CA TYR A 672 -2.08 17.50 -4.95
C TYR A 672 -3.33 17.99 -4.20
N THR A 673 -4.31 18.58 -4.89
CA THR A 673 -5.59 18.94 -4.27
C THR A 673 -6.38 17.70 -3.84
N ALA A 674 -6.39 16.63 -4.65
CA ALA A 674 -7.00 15.35 -4.26
C ALA A 674 -6.26 14.69 -3.09
N PHE A 675 -4.93 14.76 -3.07
CA PHE A 675 -4.12 14.23 -1.98
C PHE A 675 -4.32 15.00 -0.68
N HIS A 676 -4.38 16.33 -0.73
CA HIS A 676 -4.75 17.15 0.41
C HIS A 676 -6.16 16.80 0.93
N GLN A 677 -7.12 16.56 0.04
CA GLN A 677 -8.45 16.10 0.44
C GLN A 677 -8.40 14.73 1.14
N ALA A 678 -7.56 13.81 0.69
CA ALA A 678 -7.31 12.54 1.38
C ALA A 678 -6.73 12.75 2.79
N HIS A 679 -5.75 13.66 2.95
CA HIS A 679 -5.20 14.03 4.25
C HIS A 679 -6.24 14.68 5.19
N ILE A 680 -7.21 15.42 4.65
CA ILE A 680 -8.22 16.15 5.46
C ILE A 680 -9.41 15.27 5.88
N ASP A 681 -9.91 14.37 5.02
CA ASP A 681 -11.11 13.56 5.34
C ASP A 681 -11.07 12.09 4.90
N GLY A 682 -9.94 11.60 4.38
CA GLY A 682 -9.77 10.22 3.94
C GLY A 682 -10.46 9.89 2.61
N THR A 683 -10.85 10.91 1.82
CA THR A 683 -11.34 10.68 0.46
C THR A 683 -10.22 10.08 -0.40
N PRO A 684 -10.43 8.90 -1.03
CA PRO A 684 -9.45 8.30 -1.92
C PRO A 684 -8.96 9.21 -3.04
N ILE A 685 -7.69 9.07 -3.43
CA ILE A 685 -7.14 9.78 -4.59
C ILE A 685 -7.28 9.00 -5.89
N LEU A 686 -7.39 7.67 -5.82
CA LEU A 686 -7.79 6.83 -6.93
C LEU A 686 -9.19 6.29 -6.63
N HIS A 687 -9.99 6.12 -7.67
CA HIS A 687 -11.34 5.58 -7.55
C HIS A 687 -11.54 4.53 -8.65
N PRO A 688 -11.88 3.27 -8.31
CA PRO A 688 -12.36 2.32 -9.31
C PRO A 688 -13.65 2.87 -9.95
N VAL A 689 -13.96 2.49 -11.19
CA VAL A 689 -15.05 3.11 -11.97
C VAL A 689 -16.39 3.12 -11.21
N TRP A 690 -16.67 2.05 -10.45
CA TRP A 690 -17.89 1.91 -9.66
C TRP A 690 -18.03 2.92 -8.50
N PHE A 691 -16.95 3.53 -8.00
CA PHE A 691 -17.05 4.63 -7.04
C PHE A 691 -17.78 5.85 -7.63
N LYS A 692 -17.65 6.11 -8.94
CA LYS A 692 -18.34 7.22 -9.64
C LYS A 692 -19.68 6.79 -10.23
N TYR A 693 -19.88 5.49 -10.48
CA TYR A 693 -21.11 4.94 -11.05
C TYR A 693 -21.68 3.76 -10.23
N PRO A 694 -21.95 3.92 -8.92
CA PRO A 694 -22.29 2.83 -7.98
C PRO A 694 -23.65 2.14 -8.23
N LYS A 695 -24.38 2.54 -9.27
CA LYS A 695 -25.64 1.92 -9.69
C LYS A 695 -25.50 1.17 -11.02
N ASP A 696 -24.34 1.26 -11.67
CA ASP A 696 -24.04 0.60 -12.94
C ASP A 696 -23.21 -0.66 -12.69
N ALA A 697 -23.88 -1.81 -12.57
CA ALA A 697 -23.24 -3.08 -12.23
C ALA A 697 -22.16 -3.54 -13.21
N ASN A 698 -22.14 -3.01 -14.45
CA ASN A 698 -21.08 -3.28 -15.42
C ASN A 698 -19.72 -2.72 -14.97
N THR A 699 -19.70 -1.78 -14.02
CA THR A 699 -18.48 -1.13 -13.54
C THR A 699 -17.80 -1.85 -12.37
N PHE A 700 -18.46 -2.86 -11.78
CA PHE A 700 -18.02 -3.48 -10.53
C PHE A 700 -16.77 -4.36 -10.73
N ALA A 701 -16.69 -5.08 -11.84
CA ALA A 701 -15.56 -5.92 -12.22
C ALA A 701 -14.47 -5.18 -13.03
N ILE A 702 -14.57 -3.85 -13.18
CA ILE A 702 -13.57 -3.08 -13.93
C ILE A 702 -12.37 -2.78 -13.02
N GLU A 703 -11.23 -3.39 -13.33
CA GLU A 703 -9.98 -3.26 -12.56
C GLU A 703 -8.83 -2.59 -13.33
N HIS A 704 -8.85 -2.60 -14.67
CA HIS A 704 -7.79 -2.00 -15.50
C HIS A 704 -8.09 -0.56 -15.97
N GLN A 705 -9.22 0.02 -15.55
CA GLN A 705 -9.61 1.39 -15.84
C GLN A 705 -10.01 2.05 -14.51
N PHE A 706 -9.56 3.28 -14.27
CA PHE A 706 -9.75 3.97 -13.00
C PHE A 706 -9.85 5.48 -13.15
N PHE A 707 -10.42 6.15 -12.16
CA PHE A 707 -10.35 7.60 -12.04
C PHE A 707 -9.21 8.02 -11.12
N TYR A 708 -8.38 8.95 -11.59
CA TYR A 708 -7.52 9.77 -10.73
C TYR A 708 -8.34 10.97 -10.25
N GLY A 709 -8.57 11.05 -8.93
CA GLY A 709 -9.52 11.96 -8.29
C GLY A 709 -10.95 11.81 -8.83
N ASP A 710 -11.72 12.90 -8.84
CA ASP A 710 -13.11 12.86 -9.29
C ASP A 710 -13.30 12.75 -10.82
N SER A 711 -12.30 13.17 -11.60
CA SER A 711 -12.54 13.65 -12.97
C SER A 711 -11.67 13.05 -14.08
N ILE A 712 -10.53 12.41 -13.78
CA ILE A 712 -9.59 11.93 -14.82
C ILE A 712 -9.69 10.41 -14.98
N LEU A 713 -10.39 9.94 -16.00
CA LEU A 713 -10.50 8.53 -16.35
C LEU A 713 -9.27 8.07 -17.15
N VAL A 714 -8.48 7.18 -16.58
CA VAL A 714 -7.28 6.58 -17.19
C VAL A 714 -7.64 5.20 -17.72
N SER A 715 -7.26 4.89 -18.96
CA SER A 715 -7.62 3.63 -19.63
C SER A 715 -6.42 3.03 -20.40
N PRO A 716 -5.43 2.44 -19.70
CA PRO A 716 -4.23 1.85 -20.29
C PRO A 716 -4.52 0.70 -21.27
N VAL A 717 -3.66 0.54 -22.26
CA VAL A 717 -3.61 -0.68 -23.09
C VAL A 717 -2.99 -1.80 -22.25
N THR A 718 -3.75 -2.87 -22.00
CA THR A 718 -3.37 -3.96 -21.09
C THR A 718 -2.68 -5.14 -21.75
N ASP A 719 -2.75 -5.24 -23.08
CA ASP A 719 -2.45 -6.47 -23.81
C ASP A 719 -1.13 -6.34 -24.59
N GLU A 720 -0.35 -7.42 -24.61
CA GLU A 720 0.97 -7.43 -25.25
C GLU A 720 0.87 -7.16 -26.76
N GLY A 721 1.72 -6.25 -27.25
CA GLY A 721 1.79 -5.88 -28.66
C GLY A 721 0.57 -5.08 -29.17
N ALA A 722 -0.46 -4.86 -28.35
CA ALA A 722 -1.68 -4.20 -28.79
C ALA A 722 -1.50 -2.69 -29.02
N THR A 723 -2.16 -2.20 -30.07
CA THR A 723 -2.36 -0.77 -30.39
C THR A 723 -3.84 -0.37 -30.27
N SER A 724 -4.60 -1.12 -29.48
CA SER A 724 -6.02 -0.90 -29.22
C SER A 724 -6.38 -1.30 -27.80
N VAL A 725 -7.44 -0.72 -27.25
CA VAL A 725 -7.97 -1.08 -25.91
C VAL A 725 -9.49 -0.99 -25.90
N SER A 726 -10.15 -1.93 -25.23
CA SER A 726 -11.59 -1.86 -24.94
C SER A 726 -11.81 -1.11 -23.63
N ILE A 727 -12.44 0.05 -23.69
CA ILE A 727 -12.68 0.92 -22.54
C ILE A 727 -14.17 0.97 -22.22
N TYR A 728 -14.58 0.97 -20.95
CA TYR A 728 -15.97 1.22 -20.60
C TYR A 728 -16.23 2.73 -20.53
N LEU A 729 -17.30 3.19 -21.17
CA LEU A 729 -17.77 4.58 -21.06
C LEU A 729 -19.20 4.58 -20.50
N PRO A 730 -19.37 4.85 -19.19
CA PRO A 730 -20.68 5.04 -18.54
C PRO A 730 -21.58 6.06 -19.24
N ARG A 731 -22.87 6.12 -18.90
CA ARG A 731 -23.84 7.07 -19.49
C ARG A 731 -23.67 8.50 -18.97
N ASP A 732 -22.55 9.11 -19.32
CA ASP A 732 -22.21 10.50 -19.04
C ASP A 732 -21.47 11.10 -20.24
N ILE A 733 -21.25 12.41 -20.23
CA ILE A 733 -20.34 13.06 -21.17
C ILE A 733 -18.90 12.99 -20.65
N PHE A 734 -17.98 12.69 -21.56
CA PHE A 734 -16.54 12.69 -21.35
C PHE A 734 -15.88 13.62 -22.36
N TYR A 735 -14.61 13.94 -22.17
CA TYR A 735 -13.80 14.70 -23.12
C TYR A 735 -12.42 14.05 -23.22
N ASP A 736 -11.90 13.85 -24.42
CA ASP A 736 -10.52 13.37 -24.59
C ASP A 736 -9.53 14.39 -24.01
N PHE A 737 -8.55 13.97 -23.20
CA PHE A 737 -7.67 14.92 -22.49
C PHE A 737 -6.73 15.69 -23.42
N THR A 738 -6.33 15.11 -24.55
CA THR A 738 -5.36 15.71 -25.47
C THR A 738 -6.02 16.72 -26.42
N THR A 739 -7.11 16.33 -27.08
CA THR A 739 -7.85 17.14 -28.06
C THR A 739 -8.94 18.00 -27.40
N LEU A 740 -9.36 17.66 -26.18
CA LEU A 740 -10.45 18.28 -25.43
C LEU A 740 -11.83 18.17 -26.12
N ALA A 741 -11.95 17.28 -27.12
CA ALA A 741 -13.18 17.03 -27.85
C ALA A 741 -14.18 16.19 -27.02
N PRO A 742 -15.50 16.50 -27.08
CA PRO A 742 -16.52 15.76 -26.33
C PRO A 742 -16.78 14.36 -26.90
N ILE A 743 -16.90 13.39 -26.00
CA ILE A 743 -17.22 11.98 -26.25
C ILE A 743 -18.45 11.62 -25.42
N GLN A 744 -19.50 11.13 -26.07
CA GLN A 744 -20.72 10.70 -25.38
C GLN A 744 -20.61 9.23 -24.98
N GLY A 745 -20.54 8.95 -23.68
CA GLY A 745 -20.60 7.58 -23.16
C GLY A 745 -22.02 7.01 -23.20
N THR A 746 -22.11 5.69 -23.43
CA THR A 746 -23.36 4.97 -23.72
C THR A 746 -23.74 3.93 -22.65
N GLY A 747 -22.87 3.70 -21.66
CA GLY A 747 -22.98 2.61 -20.70
C GLY A 747 -22.60 1.27 -21.34
N SER A 748 -21.55 1.27 -22.15
CA SER A 748 -21.03 0.09 -22.86
C SER A 748 -19.53 0.23 -23.12
N SER A 749 -18.87 -0.88 -23.42
CA SER A 749 -17.49 -0.87 -23.88
C SER A 749 -17.37 -0.29 -25.29
N VAL A 750 -16.27 0.42 -25.55
CA VAL A 750 -15.88 1.00 -26.84
C VAL A 750 -14.42 0.62 -27.08
N THR A 751 -14.10 0.07 -28.25
CA THR A 751 -12.72 -0.21 -28.64
C THR A 751 -12.10 1.04 -29.26
N LEU A 752 -11.04 1.55 -28.63
CA LEU A 752 -10.17 2.56 -29.23
C LEU A 752 -9.08 1.85 -30.04
N THR A 753 -8.88 2.27 -31.29
CA THR A 753 -7.78 1.80 -32.17
C THR A 753 -6.69 2.88 -32.27
N ASP A 754 -5.57 2.53 -32.90
CA ASP A 754 -4.48 3.46 -33.23
C ASP A 754 -3.84 4.13 -31.99
N VAL A 755 -3.92 3.43 -30.85
CA VAL A 755 -3.30 3.79 -29.58
C VAL A 755 -1.84 3.35 -29.61
N ASP A 756 -1.00 4.20 -30.20
CA ASP A 756 0.46 4.04 -30.25
C ASP A 756 1.10 3.75 -28.87
N PHE A 757 2.26 3.08 -28.85
CA PHE A 757 2.99 2.70 -27.61
C PHE A 757 3.39 3.91 -26.74
N THR A 758 3.52 5.10 -27.32
CA THR A 758 3.84 6.35 -26.61
C THR A 758 2.60 7.10 -26.07
N LYS A 759 1.42 6.47 -26.13
CA LYS A 759 0.14 7.06 -25.73
C LYS A 759 -0.59 6.19 -24.72
N ILE A 760 -1.35 6.86 -23.86
CA ILE A 760 -2.34 6.27 -22.96
C ILE A 760 -3.66 7.05 -23.08
N PRO A 761 -4.80 6.40 -23.35
CA PRO A 761 -6.10 7.06 -23.37
C PRO A 761 -6.48 7.63 -22.00
N VAL A 762 -6.77 8.94 -21.97
CA VAL A 762 -7.16 9.68 -20.77
C VAL A 762 -8.35 10.57 -21.11
N HIS A 763 -9.40 10.52 -20.29
CA HIS A 763 -10.63 11.28 -20.51
C HIS A 763 -10.99 12.11 -19.28
N ILE A 764 -11.49 13.32 -19.50
CA ILE A 764 -12.07 14.18 -18.47
C ILE A 764 -13.57 13.85 -18.37
N LYS A 765 -14.05 13.49 -17.18
CA LYS A 765 -15.48 13.34 -16.89
C LYS A 765 -16.18 14.69 -16.92
N GLY A 766 -17.37 14.75 -17.52
CA GLY A 766 -18.26 15.90 -17.44
C GLY A 766 -18.63 16.27 -15.99
N GLY A 767 -18.70 17.57 -15.74
CA GLY A 767 -18.94 18.18 -14.44
C GLY A 767 -17.70 18.80 -13.79
N ALA A 768 -16.55 18.79 -14.46
CA ALA A 768 -15.25 19.17 -13.89
C ALA A 768 -14.75 20.56 -14.34
N VAL A 769 -14.14 21.30 -13.40
CA VAL A 769 -13.24 22.43 -13.73
C VAL A 769 -11.85 22.06 -13.23
N LEU A 770 -10.92 21.82 -14.16
CA LEU A 770 -9.56 21.37 -13.85
C LEU A 770 -8.58 22.55 -13.76
N PRO A 771 -7.81 22.68 -12.66
CA PRO A 771 -6.69 23.60 -12.55
C PRO A 771 -5.43 22.95 -13.13
N LEU A 772 -5.10 23.23 -14.39
CA LEU A 772 -3.89 22.70 -15.01
C LEU A 772 -2.78 23.76 -15.10
N ARG A 773 -1.51 23.34 -15.14
CA ARG A 773 -0.42 24.22 -15.58
C ARG A 773 -0.44 24.33 -17.11
N VAL A 774 -0.05 25.49 -17.66
CA VAL A 774 -0.05 25.70 -19.13
C VAL A 774 0.93 24.79 -19.88
N SER A 775 1.97 24.30 -19.21
CA SER A 775 2.98 23.37 -19.71
C SER A 775 3.62 22.60 -18.55
N SER A 776 4.30 21.50 -18.86
CA SER A 776 5.25 20.85 -17.94
C SER A 776 6.52 21.69 -17.67
N ALA A 777 7.39 21.17 -16.80
CA ALA A 777 8.72 21.68 -16.47
C ALA A 777 9.65 20.52 -16.02
N MET A 778 10.97 20.78 -15.93
CA MET A 778 11.96 19.75 -15.56
C MET A 778 11.92 19.32 -14.08
N THR A 779 11.42 20.19 -13.19
CA THR A 779 11.21 19.91 -11.76
C THR A 779 9.89 20.51 -11.26
N THR A 780 9.37 20.00 -10.14
CA THR A 780 8.13 20.50 -9.53
C THR A 780 8.25 21.93 -9.02
N LYS A 781 9.45 22.34 -8.57
CA LYS A 781 9.72 23.73 -8.15
C LYS A 781 9.68 24.71 -9.32
N LEU A 782 10.14 24.32 -10.51
CA LEU A 782 9.98 25.11 -11.73
C LEU A 782 8.52 25.11 -12.21
N LEU A 783 7.87 23.95 -12.20
CA LEU A 783 6.45 23.80 -12.57
C LEU A 783 5.53 24.73 -11.76
N ARG A 784 5.80 24.89 -10.46
CA ARG A 784 5.01 25.76 -9.58
C ARG A 784 5.10 27.25 -9.93
N GLN A 785 6.08 27.65 -10.75
CA GLN A 785 6.22 29.00 -11.32
C GLN A 785 5.52 29.16 -12.68
N THR A 786 5.05 28.07 -13.29
CA THR A 786 4.30 28.08 -14.56
C THR A 786 2.86 28.57 -14.33
N ASP A 787 2.34 29.43 -15.21
CA ASP A 787 0.96 29.94 -15.13
C ASP A 787 -0.09 28.81 -15.21
N PHE A 788 -1.28 29.06 -14.65
CA PHE A 788 -2.42 28.16 -14.73
C PHE A 788 -3.25 28.36 -16.02
N GLU A 789 -3.87 27.28 -16.49
CA GLU A 789 -5.03 27.27 -17.36
C GLU A 789 -6.19 26.54 -16.67
N PHE A 790 -7.41 27.07 -16.78
CA PHE A 790 -8.60 26.38 -16.26
C PHE A 790 -9.37 25.72 -17.40
N VAL A 791 -9.49 24.40 -17.36
CA VAL A 791 -10.25 23.61 -18.35
C VAL A 791 -11.62 23.29 -17.77
N ILE A 792 -12.68 23.79 -18.42
CA ILE A 792 -14.07 23.61 -18.01
C ILE A 792 -14.70 22.55 -18.89
N ALA A 793 -15.01 21.39 -18.31
CA ALA A 793 -15.67 20.25 -18.93
C ALA A 793 -17.11 20.10 -18.38
N PRO A 794 -18.13 20.74 -18.97
CA PRO A 794 -19.50 20.68 -18.47
C PRO A 794 -20.08 19.26 -18.44
N ASP A 795 -20.98 19.00 -17.51
CA ASP A 795 -21.87 17.85 -17.56
C ASP A 795 -22.99 18.06 -18.60
N ALA A 796 -23.84 17.05 -18.80
CA ALA A 796 -25.01 17.13 -19.68
C ALA A 796 -26.02 18.23 -19.31
N ARG A 797 -25.93 18.85 -18.11
CA ARG A 797 -26.74 19.99 -17.68
C ARG A 797 -26.07 21.35 -17.94
N GLY A 798 -24.89 21.35 -18.56
CA GLY A 798 -24.10 22.57 -18.81
C GLY A 798 -23.47 23.15 -17.54
N THR A 799 -23.16 22.31 -16.55
CA THR A 799 -22.58 22.71 -15.26
C THR A 799 -21.26 22.01 -14.99
N ALA A 800 -20.35 22.69 -14.29
CA ALA A 800 -19.11 22.07 -13.80
C ALA A 800 -18.63 22.74 -12.50
N SER A 801 -17.82 22.01 -11.73
CA SER A 801 -17.19 22.50 -10.52
C SER A 801 -15.79 21.91 -10.34
N GLY A 802 -14.96 22.58 -9.55
CA GLY A 802 -13.66 22.07 -9.15
C GLY A 802 -13.09 22.89 -7.98
N SER A 803 -12.06 22.33 -7.35
CA SER A 803 -11.29 22.98 -6.30
C SER A 803 -9.82 23.04 -6.68
N LEU A 804 -9.07 23.91 -6.02
CA LEU A 804 -7.61 23.95 -6.07
C LEU A 804 -7.09 24.37 -4.68
N TYR A 805 -6.23 23.54 -4.12
CA TYR A 805 -5.48 23.80 -2.89
C TYR A 805 -4.03 24.15 -3.25
N ILE A 806 -3.52 25.24 -2.68
CA ILE A 806 -2.14 25.70 -2.87
C ILE A 806 -1.57 26.12 -1.52
N ASP A 807 -0.44 25.55 -1.17
CA ASP A 807 0.34 25.92 0.00
C ASP A 807 1.83 26.02 -0.40
N ASP A 808 2.79 26.00 0.53
CA ASP A 808 4.21 26.06 0.14
C ASP A 808 4.75 24.76 -0.50
N GLY A 809 4.06 23.64 -0.32
CA GLY A 809 4.40 22.35 -0.91
C GLY A 809 5.47 21.54 -0.17
N GLU A 810 5.95 21.98 1.00
CA GLU A 810 7.09 21.31 1.67
C GLU A 810 7.05 21.35 3.20
N ASN A 811 6.53 22.41 3.81
CA ASN A 811 6.54 22.54 5.27
C ASN A 811 5.45 21.68 5.92
N LEU A 812 5.75 21.14 7.11
CA LEU A 812 4.79 20.35 7.90
C LEU A 812 3.62 21.22 8.36
N VAL A 813 3.92 22.42 8.85
CA VAL A 813 2.93 23.41 9.27
C VAL A 813 2.96 24.59 8.29
N GLN A 814 1.85 24.79 7.59
CA GLN A 814 1.72 25.81 6.57
C GLN A 814 1.56 27.21 7.20
N ARG A 815 2.38 28.18 6.75
CA ARG A 815 2.28 29.59 7.20
C ARG A 815 1.02 30.28 6.67
N GLY A 816 0.44 29.74 5.62
CA GLY A 816 -0.81 30.15 5.01
C GLY A 816 -1.09 29.27 3.79
N THR A 817 -2.36 29.02 3.52
CA THR A 817 -2.84 28.21 2.40
C THR A 817 -3.79 29.04 1.55
N THR A 818 -3.90 28.71 0.27
CA THR A 818 -4.83 29.33 -0.67
C THR A 818 -5.79 28.27 -1.19
N GLU A 819 -7.07 28.48 -0.94
CA GLU A 819 -8.16 27.61 -1.38
C GLU A 819 -8.99 28.32 -2.43
N VAL A 820 -9.28 27.61 -3.51
CA VAL A 820 -9.96 28.13 -4.70
C VAL A 820 -11.17 27.25 -4.97
N GLY A 821 -12.35 27.85 -5.02
CA GLY A 821 -13.59 27.21 -5.44
C GLY A 821 -14.01 27.69 -6.83
N MET A 822 -14.11 26.78 -7.80
CA MET A 822 -14.47 27.06 -9.19
C MET A 822 -15.85 26.49 -9.50
N THR A 823 -16.71 27.28 -10.14
CA THR A 823 -18.05 26.84 -10.55
C THR A 823 -18.43 27.44 -11.89
N PHE A 824 -18.82 26.60 -12.84
CA PHE A 824 -19.37 26.98 -14.13
C PHE A 824 -20.86 26.63 -14.20
N ARG A 825 -21.71 27.62 -14.49
CA ARG A 825 -23.15 27.43 -14.70
C ARG A 825 -23.70 28.53 -15.60
N GLY A 826 -24.60 28.16 -16.52
CA GLY A 826 -25.32 29.14 -17.36
C GLY A 826 -24.41 29.98 -18.27
N GLY A 827 -23.29 29.40 -18.73
CA GLY A 827 -22.30 30.12 -19.55
C GLY A 827 -21.30 30.97 -18.77
N ARG A 828 -21.32 30.94 -17.43
CA ARG A 828 -20.42 31.73 -16.58
C ARG A 828 -19.59 30.87 -15.65
N LEU A 829 -18.26 31.01 -15.72
CA LEU A 829 -17.30 30.59 -14.71
C LEU A 829 -17.24 31.66 -13.62
N THR A 830 -17.31 31.23 -12.36
CA THR A 830 -17.00 32.03 -11.17
C THR A 830 -15.88 31.34 -10.41
N VAL A 831 -14.82 32.10 -10.09
CA VAL A 831 -13.66 31.66 -9.31
C VAL A 831 -13.66 32.43 -8.00
N SER A 832 -13.96 31.72 -6.92
CA SER A 832 -13.85 32.20 -5.54
C SER A 832 -12.49 31.79 -4.96
N VAL A 833 -11.86 32.64 -4.15
CA VAL A 833 -10.56 32.34 -3.56
C VAL A 833 -10.45 32.88 -2.14
N ARG A 834 -9.94 32.06 -1.23
CA ARG A 834 -9.45 32.44 0.11
C ARG A 834 -7.92 32.41 0.06
N PHE A 835 -7.28 33.58 0.08
CA PHE A 835 -5.81 33.68 0.01
C PHE A 835 -5.15 33.63 1.38
N GLY A 836 -4.12 32.80 1.48
CA GLY A 836 -3.13 32.76 2.56
C GLY A 836 -1.72 32.45 2.06
N TYR A 837 -1.60 31.78 0.90
CA TYR A 837 -0.35 31.57 0.17
C TYR A 837 -0.31 32.41 -1.12
N ALA A 838 0.81 33.08 -1.39
CA ALA A 838 0.99 33.85 -2.63
C ALA A 838 1.34 32.90 -3.79
N THR A 839 0.42 32.75 -4.74
CA THR A 839 0.56 31.85 -5.89
C THR A 839 1.73 32.19 -6.82
N GLY A 840 2.15 33.46 -6.86
CA GLY A 840 3.24 33.96 -7.72
C GLY A 840 2.93 34.04 -9.22
N VAL A 841 1.80 33.46 -9.66
CA VAL A 841 1.46 33.21 -11.07
C VAL A 841 0.14 33.88 -11.49
N LYS A 842 -0.24 33.68 -12.76
CA LYS A 842 -1.51 34.11 -13.36
C LYS A 842 -2.36 32.89 -13.71
N VAL A 843 -3.65 33.13 -13.95
CA VAL A 843 -4.44 32.27 -14.83
C VAL A 843 -4.29 32.85 -16.25
N ALA A 844 -3.52 32.18 -17.10
CA ALA A 844 -3.21 32.65 -18.44
C ALA A 844 -4.44 32.58 -19.37
N ARG A 845 -5.18 31.46 -19.31
CA ARG A 845 -6.36 31.21 -20.16
C ARG A 845 -7.41 30.33 -19.50
N VAL A 846 -8.61 30.32 -20.08
CA VAL A 846 -9.71 29.42 -19.74
C VAL A 846 -10.17 28.72 -21.01
N ARG A 847 -10.24 27.38 -20.97
CA ARG A 847 -10.68 26.55 -22.10
C ARG A 847 -12.05 25.95 -21.78
N PHE A 848 -13.08 26.31 -22.55
CA PHE A 848 -14.44 25.80 -22.40
C PHE A 848 -14.69 24.67 -23.40
N LEU A 849 -15.09 23.49 -22.92
CA LEU A 849 -15.26 22.31 -23.75
C LEU A 849 -16.73 22.09 -24.15
N GLY A 850 -16.96 21.48 -25.31
CA GLY A 850 -18.30 21.16 -25.81
C GLY A 850 -19.15 22.39 -26.18
N VAL A 851 -18.51 23.52 -26.46
CA VAL A 851 -19.20 24.77 -26.83
C VAL A 851 -19.84 24.59 -28.21
N ALA A 852 -21.17 24.66 -28.31
CA ALA A 852 -21.89 24.32 -29.53
C ALA A 852 -21.69 25.31 -30.71
N ARG A 853 -21.34 26.57 -30.41
CA ARG A 853 -21.05 27.64 -31.38
C ARG A 853 -20.21 28.73 -30.73
N SER A 854 -19.37 29.40 -31.51
CA SER A 854 -18.60 30.55 -31.01
C SER A 854 -19.53 31.65 -30.43
N PRO A 855 -19.25 32.17 -29.22
CA PRO A 855 -20.06 33.22 -28.61
C PRO A 855 -19.89 34.57 -29.30
N ARG A 856 -20.87 35.47 -29.19
CA ARG A 856 -20.79 36.84 -29.72
C ARG A 856 -19.75 37.68 -29.01
N ARG A 857 -19.61 37.47 -27.68
CA ARG A 857 -18.65 38.14 -26.79
C ARG A 857 -18.28 37.19 -25.65
N VAL A 858 -17.07 37.34 -25.13
CA VAL A 858 -16.65 36.78 -23.85
C VAL A 858 -16.29 37.94 -22.93
N LEU A 859 -16.75 37.90 -21.68
CA LEU A 859 -16.46 38.92 -20.67
C LEU A 859 -15.57 38.34 -19.57
N VAL A 860 -14.56 39.09 -19.12
CA VAL A 860 -13.79 38.82 -17.90
C VAL A 860 -14.08 39.95 -16.91
N ASP A 861 -14.60 39.60 -15.73
CA ASP A 861 -15.09 40.56 -14.72
C ASP A 861 -16.03 41.65 -15.32
N GLY A 862 -16.90 41.23 -16.24
CA GLY A 862 -17.86 42.10 -16.93
C GLY A 862 -17.27 42.94 -18.08
N ARG A 863 -15.97 42.87 -18.36
CA ARG A 863 -15.30 43.57 -19.46
C ARG A 863 -15.08 42.65 -20.65
N ALA A 864 -15.44 43.08 -21.85
CA ALA A 864 -15.21 42.27 -23.05
C ALA A 864 -13.71 42.10 -23.33
N VAL A 865 -13.29 40.87 -23.61
CA VAL A 865 -11.94 40.59 -24.13
C VAL A 865 -11.86 40.94 -25.62
N GLU A 866 -10.64 41.13 -26.13
CA GLU A 866 -10.41 41.32 -27.55
C GLU A 866 -10.77 40.06 -28.35
N ARG A 867 -11.20 40.21 -29.61
CA ARG A 867 -11.51 39.08 -30.48
C ARG A 867 -10.29 38.19 -30.77
N SER A 868 -9.10 38.78 -30.78
CA SER A 868 -7.79 38.11 -30.88
C SER A 868 -7.53 37.15 -29.72
N ALA A 869 -8.13 37.38 -28.55
CA ALA A 869 -7.97 36.55 -27.36
C ALA A 869 -8.95 35.37 -27.28
N VAL A 870 -9.82 35.18 -28.29
CA VAL A 870 -10.85 34.14 -28.33
C VAL A 870 -10.68 33.28 -29.58
N VAL A 871 -10.31 32.02 -29.39
CA VAL A 871 -10.16 31.03 -30.47
C VAL A 871 -11.20 29.94 -30.29
N TYR A 872 -12.02 29.70 -31.32
CA TYR A 872 -13.01 28.63 -31.33
C TYR A 872 -12.69 27.62 -32.43
N ASP A 873 -12.49 26.37 -32.03
CA ASP A 873 -12.37 25.24 -32.94
C ASP A 873 -13.73 24.55 -33.10
N GLN A 874 -14.26 24.55 -34.33
CA GLN A 874 -15.55 23.94 -34.66
C GLN A 874 -15.51 22.41 -34.68
N GLY A 875 -14.35 21.80 -34.95
CA GLY A 875 -14.17 20.34 -34.99
C GLY A 875 -14.13 19.74 -33.60
N THR A 876 -13.29 20.28 -32.71
CA THR A 876 -13.18 19.83 -31.31
C THR A 876 -14.24 20.45 -30.39
N LYS A 877 -14.93 21.53 -30.81
CA LYS A 877 -15.89 22.32 -30.00
C LYS A 877 -15.25 22.95 -28.76
N VAL A 878 -13.99 23.33 -28.88
CA VAL A 878 -13.19 23.96 -27.82
C VAL A 878 -13.16 25.47 -28.05
N LEU A 879 -13.41 26.23 -26.99
CA LEU A 879 -13.24 27.68 -26.95
C LEU A 879 -12.06 28.01 -26.01
N ASP A 880 -10.91 28.39 -26.56
CA ASP A 880 -9.77 28.92 -25.80
C ASP A 880 -9.92 30.44 -25.65
N VAL A 881 -9.82 30.92 -24.41
CA VAL A 881 -9.93 32.34 -24.05
C VAL A 881 -8.71 32.75 -23.24
N THR A 882 -7.82 33.54 -23.84
CA THR A 882 -6.68 34.16 -23.15
C THR A 882 -7.18 35.28 -22.23
N ILE A 883 -6.85 35.22 -20.94
CA ILE A 883 -7.31 36.20 -19.94
C ILE A 883 -6.18 36.89 -19.16
N GLY A 884 -5.02 36.22 -18.98
CA GLY A 884 -3.83 36.79 -18.34
C GLY A 884 -4.04 37.34 -16.91
N VAL A 885 -5.05 36.86 -16.16
CA VAL A 885 -5.45 37.43 -14.87
C VAL A 885 -4.45 37.05 -13.79
N PRO A 886 -3.78 38.02 -13.10
CA PRO A 886 -2.91 37.72 -11.97
C PRO A 886 -3.69 37.01 -10.86
N PHE A 887 -3.19 35.86 -10.38
CA PHE A 887 -3.96 34.97 -9.53
C PHE A 887 -3.87 35.37 -8.04
N LYS A 888 -4.34 36.60 -7.78
CA LYS A 888 -4.31 37.31 -6.48
C LYS A 888 -5.69 37.78 -6.00
N LYS A 889 -6.75 37.42 -6.73
CA LYS A 889 -8.16 37.69 -6.42
C LYS A 889 -9.04 36.65 -7.12
N GLY A 890 -10.29 36.53 -6.67
CA GLY A 890 -11.33 35.87 -7.47
C GLY A 890 -11.67 36.67 -8.73
N PHE A 891 -12.23 35.97 -9.73
CA PHE A 891 -12.64 36.54 -11.02
C PHE A 891 -13.81 35.74 -11.62
N SER A 892 -14.39 36.24 -12.72
CA SER A 892 -15.39 35.50 -13.49
C SER A 892 -15.20 35.66 -14.99
N VAL A 893 -15.59 34.63 -15.75
CA VAL A 893 -15.56 34.61 -17.22
C VAL A 893 -16.94 34.20 -17.74
N GLU A 894 -17.55 35.00 -18.62
CA GLU A 894 -18.94 34.84 -19.07
C GLU A 894 -19.03 34.79 -20.60
N LEU A 895 -19.72 33.76 -21.12
CA LEU A 895 -19.99 33.57 -22.54
C LEU A 895 -21.33 34.20 -22.92
N GLN A 896 -21.35 35.17 -23.84
CA GLN A 896 -22.58 35.82 -24.33
C GLN A 896 -22.88 35.40 -25.77
N ASN A 897 -24.03 34.75 -25.98
CA ASN A 897 -24.46 34.10 -27.23
C ASN A 897 -25.41 34.94 -28.11
#